data_AF-A0A7Y2WZ69-F1
#
_entry.id   AF-A0A7Y2WZ69-F1
#
_cell.length_a   1.000
_cell.length_b   1.000
_cell.length_c   1.000
_cell.angle_alpha   90.00
_cell.angle_beta   90.00
_cell.angle_gamma   90.00
#
_symmetry.space_group_name_H-M   'P 1'
#
loop_
_entity.id
_entity.type
_entity.pdbx_description
1 polymer ?
#
loop_
_entity_poly.entity_id
_entity_poly.type
_entity_poly.pdbx_seq_one_letter_code
_entity_poly.pdbx_strand_id
1 'polypeptide(L)'
;MRRIWPDTLILLLLCAAAPLWLAMAYGGHRGASFAADALAVMLPTSGMYELEPLADRPGLFRWADGDARLQPPNPGGPLYLRLSLSSGLDRATPVVLRAADSESSFFALPGLHTYSLLLPAQPGERVSLRIESPTEVIDGRALGVVFHTLSLAGDGPPPTQLVAALLLATLGAYPLLRRAGLGRPAAIVTVLGLQIAAAAWQHAGLWRYALLGQLLAAVGGAALGALAIDLGVRSRGSGVGAAPPATPARLLTPNSRRGGRSRVSGVGAAPPATPARLLTPNSRRGGRSRVSGVGAAPPATPARLLTPNSRRGGRSRGSGVGAAPPATPARLLTPDSRPPTPDPRLLGLLILALLMCLPWLGAPDPVGDLKLSARRMGFMFERGGFSQAFTYGGDYMPFRLYILRGLSFLVEPLGGTFYDPVPAVTRALIKIPSMLALLATVALLYWWGLRYAGPRRAALIAGLYAVIPPVWMNVAWWGQVDVLLALPMVASVALLDVGRGRWSWLCWAAGVMVKPQAIILAPLLYVLTLRRHGARGLVEGGALAAGLISLACAPFVLIGQGPGLYQAAAGAVGRFPQVTNRAYNLWWLVAEDKPISDLVQVAGLSYRSIGFGLVALAACLACLAALRRPGGPSRAAAAAALAMAFFVLPTQIHERYSFFALPFLLLCAAADLRALVPFGLIAITATVNIVGAIPGFVPDAQRVIVRSSLPTVVAWANVAILIGMLIFMWAERDEC
;
A
#
# COMPACT_ATOMS: atom_id res chain seq x y z
N MET A 1 26.53 8.07 -32.67
CA MET A 1 25.23 8.62 -33.12
C MET A 1 24.32 7.60 -33.85
N ARG A 2 24.81 6.69 -34.70
CA ARG A 2 23.97 5.72 -35.47
C ARG A 2 23.11 4.72 -34.66
N ARG A 3 23.32 4.54 -33.35
CA ARG A 3 22.57 3.58 -32.51
C ARG A 3 21.28 4.14 -31.86
N ILE A 4 21.10 5.46 -31.83
CA ILE A 4 19.98 6.12 -31.10
C ILE A 4 18.76 6.32 -32.01
N TRP A 5 18.99 6.65 -33.29
CA TRP A 5 17.95 6.91 -34.29
C TRP A 5 16.82 5.88 -34.36
N PRO A 6 17.07 4.55 -34.32
CA PRO A 6 15.99 3.57 -34.35
C PRO A 6 15.06 3.67 -33.14
N ASP A 7 15.61 3.92 -31.95
CA ASP A 7 14.83 3.99 -30.71
C ASP A 7 14.04 5.30 -30.64
N THR A 8 14.60 6.39 -31.19
CA THR A 8 13.89 7.67 -31.35
C THR A 8 12.73 7.54 -32.34
N LEU A 9 12.95 6.93 -33.51
CA LEU A 9 11.90 6.73 -34.51
C LEU A 9 10.76 5.85 -33.97
N ILE A 10 11.10 4.75 -33.28
CA ILE A 10 10.11 3.89 -32.63
C ILE A 10 9.29 4.68 -31.61
N LEU A 11 9.95 5.49 -30.78
CA LEU A 11 9.25 6.30 -29.79
C LEU A 11 8.29 7.30 -30.44
N LEU A 12 8.71 7.99 -31.51
CA LEU A 12 7.86 8.90 -32.27
C LEU A 12 6.62 8.17 -32.83
N LEU A 13 6.80 6.96 -33.39
CA LEU A 13 5.69 6.15 -33.88
C LEU A 13 4.74 5.72 -32.75
N LEU A 14 5.27 5.32 -31.59
CA LEU A 14 4.46 4.98 -30.41
C LEU A 14 3.68 6.19 -29.88
N CYS A 15 4.30 7.38 -29.89
CA CYS A 15 3.63 8.63 -29.53
C CYS A 15 2.56 9.03 -30.54
N ALA A 16 2.77 8.79 -31.84
CA ALA A 16 1.75 9.02 -32.86
C ALA A 16 0.56 8.06 -32.74
N ALA A 17 0.79 6.81 -32.30
CA ALA A 17 -0.26 5.82 -32.10
C ALA A 17 -1.15 6.10 -30.87
N ALA A 18 -0.57 6.61 -29.77
CA ALA A 18 -1.28 6.88 -28.52
C ALA A 18 -2.61 7.66 -28.67
N PRO A 19 -2.66 8.85 -29.34
CA PRO A 19 -3.90 9.61 -29.50
C PRO A 19 -4.91 8.89 -30.38
N LEU A 20 -4.48 8.09 -31.37
CA LEU A 20 -5.38 7.36 -32.27
C LEU A 20 -6.21 6.34 -31.49
N TRP A 21 -5.61 5.61 -30.55
CA TRP A 21 -6.33 4.65 -29.72
C TRP A 21 -7.42 5.32 -28.86
N LEU A 22 -7.11 6.48 -28.27
CA LEU A 22 -8.10 7.22 -27.48
C LEU A 22 -9.19 7.84 -28.37
N ALA A 23 -8.84 8.35 -29.54
CA ALA A 23 -9.82 8.86 -30.51
C ALA A 23 -10.80 7.76 -30.94
N MET A 24 -10.30 6.55 -31.22
CA MET A 24 -11.14 5.39 -31.51
C MET A 24 -12.02 5.02 -30.31
N ALA A 25 -11.46 5.01 -29.10
CA ALA A 25 -12.24 4.71 -27.90
C ALA A 25 -13.39 5.72 -27.73
N TYR A 26 -13.11 7.02 -27.88
CA TYR A 26 -14.08 8.10 -27.72
C TYR A 26 -15.03 8.30 -28.91
N GLY A 27 -14.91 7.48 -29.96
CA GLY A 27 -15.88 7.49 -31.05
C GLY A 27 -17.28 7.12 -30.56
N GLY A 28 -18.23 8.05 -30.76
CA GLY A 28 -19.65 7.86 -30.47
C GLY A 28 -20.14 8.48 -29.16
N HIS A 29 -21.47 8.42 -28.99
CA HIS A 29 -22.17 9.05 -27.88
C HIS A 29 -21.85 8.42 -26.52
N ARG A 30 -21.54 9.26 -25.52
CA ARG A 30 -21.22 8.85 -24.16
C ARG A 30 -22.05 9.65 -23.15
N GLY A 31 -22.55 8.99 -22.11
CA GLY A 31 -23.30 9.66 -21.06
C GLY A 31 -23.23 9.00 -19.69
N ALA A 32 -23.40 9.82 -18.65
CA ALA A 32 -23.51 9.37 -17.27
C ALA A 32 -24.51 10.25 -16.51
N SER A 33 -25.21 9.62 -15.57
CA SER A 33 -26.18 10.28 -14.70
C SER A 33 -25.85 9.99 -13.25
N PHE A 34 -26.04 10.99 -12.40
CA PHE A 34 -25.75 10.97 -10.98
C PHE A 34 -26.93 11.59 -10.24
N ALA A 35 -27.43 10.87 -9.24
CA ALA A 35 -28.40 11.41 -8.31
C ALA A 35 -27.69 12.09 -7.13
N ALA A 36 -28.47 12.76 -6.28
CA ALA A 36 -27.99 13.45 -5.09
C ALA A 36 -27.19 12.53 -4.17
N ASP A 37 -27.53 11.24 -4.11
CA ASP A 37 -26.93 10.20 -3.28
C ASP A 37 -25.71 9.50 -3.92
N ALA A 38 -25.22 9.99 -5.06
CA ALA A 38 -24.03 9.45 -5.70
C ALA A 38 -22.82 9.44 -4.75
N LEU A 39 -22.01 8.38 -4.84
CA LEU A 39 -20.76 8.27 -4.07
C LEU A 39 -19.86 9.50 -4.33
N ALA A 40 -19.28 10.05 -3.26
CA ALA A 40 -18.50 11.28 -3.32
C ALA A 40 -17.31 11.22 -4.30
N VAL A 41 -16.71 10.05 -4.52
CA VAL A 41 -15.65 9.92 -5.54
C VAL A 41 -16.19 9.91 -6.98
N MET A 42 -17.43 9.48 -7.20
CA MET A 42 -18.06 9.44 -8.52
C MET A 42 -18.51 10.84 -8.93
N LEU A 43 -19.15 11.56 -8.00
CA LEU A 43 -19.52 12.97 -8.14
C LEU A 43 -18.97 13.77 -6.96
N PRO A 44 -17.70 14.24 -7.02
CA PRO A 44 -17.16 15.13 -6.00
C PRO A 44 -17.96 16.41 -5.92
N THR A 45 -18.34 16.78 -4.70
CA THR A 45 -19.14 17.97 -4.41
C THR A 45 -18.52 18.82 -3.31
N SER A 46 -18.61 20.14 -3.42
CA SER A 46 -18.41 21.10 -2.32
C SER A 46 -19.55 22.12 -2.31
N GLY A 47 -19.77 22.80 -1.19
CA GLY A 47 -20.86 23.77 -1.06
C GLY A 47 -22.26 23.14 -1.10
N MET A 48 -22.36 21.89 -0.62
CA MET A 48 -23.58 21.10 -0.63
C MET A 48 -23.82 20.51 0.76
N TYR A 49 -25.01 20.68 1.29
CA TYR A 49 -25.45 20.10 2.56
C TYR A 49 -25.61 18.57 2.46
N GLU A 50 -25.87 17.94 3.60
CA GLU A 50 -26.14 16.50 3.67
C GLU A 50 -27.42 16.13 2.91
N LEU A 51 -27.57 14.83 2.65
CA LEU A 51 -28.76 14.28 2.00
C LEU A 51 -29.97 14.42 2.91
N GLU A 52 -31.05 14.97 2.40
CA GLU A 52 -32.32 15.04 3.10
C GLU A 52 -33.51 14.66 2.20
N PRO A 53 -34.54 14.01 2.75
CA PRO A 53 -35.82 13.88 2.08
C PRO A 53 -36.56 15.22 2.11
N LEU A 54 -37.39 15.47 1.10
CA LEU A 54 -38.31 16.61 1.10
C LEU A 54 -39.73 16.13 1.38
N ALA A 55 -40.47 16.89 2.20
CA ALA A 55 -41.80 16.48 2.65
C ALA A 55 -42.84 16.42 1.52
N ASP A 56 -42.65 17.24 0.48
CA ASP A 56 -43.58 17.42 -0.63
C ASP A 56 -43.31 16.47 -1.82
N ARG A 57 -42.21 15.71 -1.80
CA ARG A 57 -41.84 14.84 -2.92
C ARG A 57 -40.94 13.66 -2.53
N PRO A 58 -41.11 12.49 -3.18
CA PRO A 58 -40.26 11.33 -2.93
C PRO A 58 -38.85 11.54 -3.51
N GLY A 59 -37.82 11.12 -2.77
CA GLY A 59 -36.43 11.16 -3.21
C GLY A 59 -35.48 11.67 -2.12
N LEU A 60 -34.18 11.63 -2.42
CA LEU A 60 -33.15 12.28 -1.63
C LEU A 60 -32.62 13.48 -2.40
N PHE A 61 -32.42 14.57 -1.68
CA PHE A 61 -32.03 15.86 -2.23
C PHE A 61 -30.85 16.43 -1.45
N ARG A 62 -30.16 17.39 -2.04
CA ARG A 62 -29.11 18.15 -1.35
C ARG A 62 -29.32 19.63 -1.63
N TRP A 63 -29.24 20.44 -0.59
CA TRP A 63 -29.24 21.89 -0.72
C TRP A 63 -27.84 22.40 -1.05
N ALA A 64 -27.75 23.38 -1.94
CA ALA A 64 -26.57 24.20 -2.10
C ALA A 64 -26.45 25.22 -0.96
N ASP A 65 -25.23 25.58 -0.58
CA ASP A 65 -24.96 26.66 0.40
C ASP A 65 -24.79 28.05 -0.24
N GLY A 66 -25.20 28.18 -1.51
CA GLY A 66 -25.07 29.38 -2.32
C GLY A 66 -23.88 29.36 -3.29
N ASP A 67 -22.88 28.51 -3.06
CA ASP A 67 -21.74 28.31 -3.96
C ASP A 67 -21.35 26.83 -4.08
N ALA A 68 -22.23 26.07 -4.74
CA ALA A 68 -22.02 24.64 -4.93
C ALA A 68 -21.07 24.35 -6.09
N ARG A 69 -20.19 23.35 -5.93
CA ARG A 69 -19.38 22.80 -7.03
C ARG A 69 -19.66 21.32 -7.21
N LEU A 70 -19.81 20.90 -8.46
CA LEU A 70 -20.03 19.52 -8.89
C LEU A 70 -18.95 19.16 -9.93
N GLN A 71 -18.34 17.98 -9.79
CA GLN A 71 -17.24 17.56 -10.68
C GLN A 71 -17.50 16.21 -11.38
N PRO A 72 -18.53 16.11 -12.26
CA PRO A 72 -18.83 14.87 -12.98
C PRO A 72 -17.68 14.48 -13.93
N PRO A 73 -17.58 13.18 -14.30
CA PRO A 73 -16.63 12.71 -15.30
C PRO A 73 -16.94 13.29 -16.68
N ASN A 74 -15.90 13.53 -17.48
CA ASN A 74 -15.99 14.12 -18.81
C ASN A 74 -16.20 13.05 -19.90
N PRO A 75 -17.35 13.03 -20.60
CA PRO A 75 -17.63 12.09 -21.69
C PRO A 75 -16.85 12.40 -22.98
N GLY A 76 -16.18 13.55 -23.09
CA GLY A 76 -15.47 14.00 -24.29
C GLY A 76 -16.32 14.90 -25.19
N GLY A 77 -15.64 15.72 -26.01
CA GLY A 77 -16.27 16.68 -26.91
C GLY A 77 -17.08 17.80 -26.23
N PRO A 78 -17.88 18.55 -27.01
CA PRO A 78 -18.92 19.43 -26.47
C PRO A 78 -19.93 18.65 -25.63
N LEU A 79 -20.44 19.29 -24.59
CA LEU A 79 -21.20 18.61 -23.55
C LEU A 79 -22.67 19.04 -23.56
N TYR A 80 -23.56 18.06 -23.48
CA TYR A 80 -24.97 18.28 -23.19
C TYR A 80 -25.23 17.97 -21.72
N LEU A 81 -25.46 19.02 -20.93
CA LEU A 81 -25.73 18.95 -19.51
C LEU A 81 -27.23 19.04 -19.27
N ARG A 82 -27.74 18.16 -18.40
CA ARG A 82 -29.11 18.21 -17.90
C ARG A 82 -29.10 18.13 -16.38
N LEU A 83 -29.59 19.19 -15.74
CA LEU A 83 -29.65 19.34 -14.28
C LEU A 83 -31.10 19.36 -13.82
N SER A 84 -31.44 18.55 -12.82
CA SER A 84 -32.73 18.68 -12.12
C SER A 84 -32.55 19.48 -10.84
N LEU A 85 -33.09 20.70 -10.84
CA LEU A 85 -33.00 21.67 -9.76
C LEU A 85 -34.40 22.13 -9.33
N SER A 86 -34.51 22.62 -8.10
CA SER A 86 -35.70 23.29 -7.56
C SER A 86 -35.24 24.53 -6.82
N SER A 87 -36.00 25.63 -6.87
CA SER A 87 -35.70 26.81 -6.04
C SER A 87 -35.72 26.47 -4.55
N GLY A 88 -36.51 25.45 -4.17
CA GLY A 88 -36.74 25.06 -2.77
C GLY A 88 -37.64 26.04 -2.01
N LEU A 89 -38.12 27.08 -2.70
CA LEU A 89 -38.92 28.18 -2.17
C LEU A 89 -40.15 28.37 -3.07
N ASP A 90 -41.17 29.07 -2.58
CA ASP A 90 -42.38 29.39 -3.35
C ASP A 90 -42.15 30.45 -4.46
N ARG A 91 -40.90 30.88 -4.65
CA ARG A 91 -40.48 31.85 -5.67
C ARG A 91 -39.37 31.30 -6.56
N ALA A 92 -39.21 31.90 -7.74
CA ALA A 92 -38.10 31.63 -8.61
C ALA A 92 -36.78 32.20 -8.04
N THR A 93 -35.70 31.42 -8.10
CA THR A 93 -34.38 31.79 -7.60
C THR A 93 -33.41 31.94 -8.77
N PRO A 94 -32.70 33.07 -8.91
CA PRO A 94 -31.70 33.21 -9.97
C PRO A 94 -30.51 32.28 -9.72
N VAL A 95 -30.06 31.60 -10.77
CA VAL A 95 -28.93 30.68 -10.76
C VAL A 95 -27.92 31.11 -11.82
N VAL A 96 -26.66 31.17 -11.43
CA VAL A 96 -25.54 31.33 -12.35
C VAL A 96 -24.76 30.02 -12.36
N LEU A 97 -24.78 29.34 -13.52
CA LEU A 97 -23.97 28.16 -13.77
C LEU A 97 -22.68 28.58 -14.48
N ARG A 98 -21.53 28.32 -13.85
CA ARG A 98 -20.21 28.49 -14.46
C ARG A 98 -19.61 27.13 -14.80
N ALA A 99 -19.13 27.00 -16.02
CA ALA A 99 -18.44 25.80 -16.50
C ALA A 99 -17.30 26.20 -17.44
N ALA A 100 -16.06 25.99 -17.00
CA ALA A 100 -14.87 26.55 -17.66
C ALA A 100 -15.03 28.08 -17.90
N ASP A 101 -14.83 28.55 -19.12
CA ASP A 101 -14.96 29.96 -19.50
C ASP A 101 -16.41 30.35 -19.89
N SER A 102 -17.37 29.43 -19.73
CA SER A 102 -18.79 29.67 -20.02
C SER A 102 -19.58 29.99 -18.75
N GLU A 103 -20.44 30.99 -18.87
CA GLU A 103 -21.39 31.40 -17.85
C GLU A 103 -22.80 31.34 -18.43
N SER A 104 -23.75 30.80 -17.68
CA SER A 104 -25.16 30.74 -18.07
C SER A 104 -26.03 31.10 -16.88
N SER A 105 -26.87 32.12 -17.07
CA SER A 105 -27.82 32.60 -16.07
C SER A 105 -29.24 32.15 -16.41
N PHE A 106 -29.96 31.61 -15.44
CA PHE A 106 -31.37 31.23 -15.58
C PHE A 106 -32.08 31.29 -14.22
N PHE A 107 -33.40 31.10 -14.21
CA PHE A 107 -34.18 31.02 -12.96
C PHE A 107 -34.50 29.58 -12.63
N ALA A 108 -34.12 29.13 -11.43
CA ALA A 108 -34.66 27.91 -10.84
C ALA A 108 -36.09 28.18 -10.37
N LEU A 109 -37.07 27.51 -10.97
CA LEU A 109 -38.48 27.62 -10.62
C LEU A 109 -38.84 26.80 -9.35
N PRO A 110 -39.94 27.16 -8.66
CA PRO A 110 -40.55 26.30 -7.66
C PRO A 110 -40.93 24.93 -8.24
N GLY A 111 -40.72 23.88 -7.46
CA GLY A 111 -40.87 22.50 -7.94
C GLY A 111 -39.62 21.97 -8.64
N LEU A 112 -39.58 20.66 -8.89
CA LEU A 112 -38.44 20.04 -9.56
C LEU A 112 -38.54 20.23 -11.07
N HIS A 113 -37.60 20.97 -11.64
CA HIS A 113 -37.51 21.23 -13.08
C HIS A 113 -36.18 20.76 -13.64
N THR A 114 -36.17 20.45 -14.93
CA THR A 114 -35.00 19.95 -15.63
C THR A 114 -34.48 21.00 -16.61
N TYR A 115 -33.27 21.49 -16.36
CA TYR A 115 -32.59 22.51 -17.15
C TYR A 115 -31.58 21.84 -18.06
N SER A 116 -31.62 22.14 -19.36
CA SER A 116 -30.72 21.57 -20.36
C SER A 116 -29.82 22.65 -20.95
N LEU A 117 -28.51 22.44 -20.93
CA LEU A 117 -27.51 23.41 -21.39
C LEU A 117 -26.48 22.71 -22.29
N LEU A 118 -25.97 23.45 -23.27
CA LEU A 118 -24.80 23.05 -24.06
C LEU A 118 -23.57 23.76 -23.50
N LEU A 119 -22.53 22.99 -23.17
CA LEU A 119 -21.27 23.50 -22.66
C LEU A 119 -20.14 23.20 -23.64
N PRO A 120 -19.10 24.06 -23.72
CA PRO A 120 -17.94 23.78 -24.55
C PRO A 120 -17.18 22.56 -24.03
N ALA A 121 -16.35 21.99 -24.91
CA ALA A 121 -15.44 20.91 -24.54
C ALA A 121 -14.47 21.37 -23.44
N GLN A 122 -14.25 20.53 -22.43
CA GLN A 122 -13.32 20.80 -21.35
C GLN A 122 -12.08 19.89 -21.44
N PRO A 123 -10.88 20.39 -21.05
CA PRO A 123 -9.62 19.68 -21.26
C PRO A 123 -9.38 18.52 -20.27
N GLY A 124 -9.98 18.57 -19.08
CA GLY A 124 -9.77 17.59 -18.01
C GLY A 124 -10.71 16.38 -18.07
N GLU A 125 -10.34 15.29 -17.39
CA GLU A 125 -11.22 14.11 -17.24
C GLU A 125 -12.43 14.36 -16.33
N ARG A 126 -12.46 15.48 -15.61
CA ARG A 126 -13.62 15.96 -14.85
C ARG A 126 -14.03 17.33 -15.38
N VAL A 127 -15.34 17.53 -15.43
CA VAL A 127 -15.96 18.80 -15.78
C VAL A 127 -16.20 19.57 -14.49
N SER A 128 -15.73 20.81 -14.39
CA SER A 128 -16.00 21.64 -13.22
C SER A 128 -17.27 22.46 -13.46
N LEU A 129 -18.30 22.21 -12.65
CA LEU A 129 -19.55 22.96 -12.65
C LEU A 129 -19.69 23.70 -11.33
N ARG A 130 -19.89 25.01 -11.37
CA ARG A 130 -20.17 25.85 -10.19
C ARG A 130 -21.58 26.42 -10.32
N ILE A 131 -22.41 26.20 -9.31
CA ILE A 131 -23.80 26.67 -9.23
C ILE A 131 -23.84 27.73 -8.13
N GLU A 132 -24.01 28.97 -8.55
CA GLU A 132 -24.15 30.12 -7.66
C GLU A 132 -25.63 30.51 -7.57
N SER A 133 -26.13 30.69 -6.36
CA SER A 133 -27.50 31.15 -6.12
C SER A 133 -27.60 31.96 -4.83
N PRO A 134 -28.49 32.96 -4.73
CA PRO A 134 -28.82 33.57 -3.45
C PRO A 134 -29.30 32.52 -2.44
N THR A 135 -29.02 32.76 -1.17
CA THR A 135 -29.41 31.88 -0.06
C THR A 135 -30.46 32.53 0.83
N GLU A 136 -31.35 31.71 1.39
CA GLU A 136 -32.27 32.11 2.45
C GLU A 136 -31.93 31.36 3.75
N VAL A 137 -32.01 32.04 4.89
CA VAL A 137 -31.70 31.42 6.18
C VAL A 137 -32.93 30.68 6.69
N ILE A 138 -32.88 29.36 6.68
CA ILE A 138 -33.95 28.48 7.17
C ILE A 138 -33.34 27.54 8.21
N ASP A 139 -33.91 27.53 9.42
CA ASP A 139 -33.41 26.75 10.56
C ASP A 139 -31.89 26.93 10.82
N GLY A 140 -31.40 28.16 10.65
CA GLY A 140 -30.00 28.51 10.86
C GLY A 140 -29.04 28.06 9.75
N ARG A 141 -29.54 27.50 8.65
CA ARG A 141 -28.75 27.13 7.45
C ARG A 141 -29.00 28.13 6.33
N ALA A 142 -27.94 28.53 5.62
CA ALA A 142 -28.06 29.37 4.42
C ALA A 142 -28.34 28.46 3.21
N LEU A 143 -29.62 28.32 2.86
CA LEU A 143 -30.07 27.38 1.83
C LEU A 143 -30.27 28.09 0.48
N GLY A 144 -29.55 27.63 -0.54
CA GLY A 144 -29.69 28.04 -1.94
C GLY A 144 -30.66 27.14 -2.70
N VAL A 145 -30.33 26.79 -3.95
CA VAL A 145 -31.14 25.84 -4.74
C VAL A 145 -31.01 24.40 -4.27
N VAL A 146 -32.04 23.60 -4.54
CA VAL A 146 -32.07 22.16 -4.30
C VAL A 146 -31.58 21.40 -5.53
N PHE A 147 -30.62 20.50 -5.31
CA PHE A 147 -30.10 19.57 -6.31
C PHE A 147 -30.74 18.18 -6.15
N HIS A 148 -31.16 17.59 -7.27
CA HIS A 148 -31.67 16.21 -7.30
C HIS A 148 -30.85 15.30 -8.20
N THR A 149 -30.68 15.65 -9.48
CA THR A 149 -29.93 14.82 -10.43
C THR A 149 -29.13 15.66 -11.41
N LEU A 150 -28.06 15.05 -11.91
CA LEU A 150 -27.20 15.56 -12.96
C LEU A 150 -27.03 14.48 -14.01
N SER A 151 -27.19 14.82 -15.28
CA SER A 151 -26.80 13.97 -16.38
C SER A 151 -25.94 14.75 -17.36
N LEU A 152 -24.87 14.12 -17.82
CA LEU A 152 -23.92 14.70 -18.74
C LEU A 152 -23.72 13.73 -19.89
N ALA A 153 -23.84 14.24 -21.10
CA ALA A 153 -23.53 13.52 -22.32
C ALA A 153 -22.54 14.30 -23.16
N GLY A 154 -21.74 13.59 -23.95
CA GLY A 154 -20.76 14.17 -24.86
C GLY A 154 -20.66 13.34 -26.12
N ASP A 155 -20.32 14.02 -27.20
CA ASP A 155 -20.03 13.41 -28.49
C ASP A 155 -18.82 14.12 -29.09
N GLY A 156 -17.70 13.42 -29.21
CA GLY A 156 -16.48 14.01 -29.75
C GLY A 156 -15.18 13.52 -29.10
N PRO A 157 -14.08 14.26 -29.29
CA PRO A 157 -12.75 13.79 -28.96
C PRO A 157 -12.52 13.61 -27.45
N PRO A 158 -11.53 12.77 -27.06
CA PRO A 158 -11.14 12.61 -25.68
C PRO A 158 -10.65 13.92 -25.05
N PRO A 159 -10.75 14.06 -23.71
CA PRO A 159 -10.16 15.19 -22.99
C PRO A 159 -8.66 15.33 -23.31
N THR A 160 -8.22 16.55 -23.62
CA THR A 160 -6.83 16.79 -24.09
C THR A 160 -5.79 16.46 -23.01
N GLN A 161 -6.12 16.64 -21.72
CA GLN A 161 -5.23 16.25 -20.62
C GLN A 161 -5.06 14.72 -20.53
N LEU A 162 -6.09 13.94 -20.84
CA LEU A 162 -5.98 12.47 -20.89
C LEU A 162 -5.04 12.03 -22.01
N VAL A 163 -5.14 12.66 -23.19
CA VAL A 163 -4.23 12.43 -24.31
C VAL A 163 -2.79 12.78 -23.92
N ALA A 164 -2.58 13.96 -23.31
CA ALA A 164 -1.26 14.38 -22.83
C ALA A 164 -0.68 13.42 -21.78
N ALA A 165 -1.50 12.90 -20.86
CA ALA A 165 -1.09 11.92 -19.87
C ALA A 165 -0.68 10.58 -20.51
N LEU A 166 -1.40 10.11 -21.52
CA LEU A 166 -1.04 8.89 -22.26
C LEU A 166 0.27 9.07 -23.06
N LEU A 167 0.48 10.25 -23.65
CA LEU A 167 1.73 10.60 -24.30
C LEU A 167 2.89 10.61 -23.30
N LEU A 168 2.72 11.24 -22.13
CA LEU A 168 3.72 11.26 -21.06
C LEU A 168 4.05 9.84 -20.58
N ALA A 169 3.04 9.00 -20.37
CA ALA A 169 3.22 7.60 -20.02
C ALA A 169 4.00 6.84 -21.09
N THR A 170 3.69 7.07 -22.37
CA THR A 170 4.40 6.47 -23.52
C THR A 170 5.87 6.90 -23.58
N LEU A 171 6.12 8.21 -23.41
CA LEU A 171 7.45 8.83 -23.40
C LEU A 171 8.33 8.27 -22.28
N GLY A 172 7.76 7.97 -21.11
CA GLY A 172 8.48 7.35 -20.01
C GLY A 172 8.63 5.83 -20.15
N ALA A 173 7.56 5.12 -20.51
CA ALA A 173 7.50 3.67 -20.47
C ALA A 173 8.46 3.00 -21.45
N TYR A 174 8.47 3.42 -22.72
CA TYR A 174 9.34 2.80 -23.74
C TYR A 174 10.83 2.83 -23.36
N PRO A 175 11.45 4.00 -23.08
CA PRO A 175 12.86 4.03 -22.68
C PRO A 175 13.12 3.30 -21.36
N LEU A 176 12.19 3.34 -20.40
CA LEU A 176 12.34 2.59 -19.15
C LEU A 176 12.38 1.07 -19.38
N LEU A 177 11.49 0.54 -20.23
CA LEU A 177 11.48 -0.88 -20.59
C LEU A 177 12.78 -1.29 -21.30
N ARG A 178 13.29 -0.43 -22.19
CA ARG A 178 14.59 -0.64 -22.84
C ARG A 178 15.73 -0.64 -21.85
N ARG A 179 15.70 0.26 -20.85
CA ARG A 179 16.67 0.29 -19.73
C ARG A 179 16.54 -0.92 -18.80
N ALA A 180 15.35 -1.48 -18.66
CA ALA A 180 15.11 -2.73 -17.94
C ALA A 180 15.64 -3.97 -18.69
N GLY A 181 16.12 -3.80 -19.93
CA GLY A 181 16.76 -4.85 -20.73
C GLY A 181 15.80 -5.56 -21.69
N LEU A 182 14.59 -5.04 -21.92
CA LEU A 182 13.71 -5.58 -22.96
C LEU A 182 14.26 -5.24 -24.35
N GLY A 183 14.22 -6.22 -25.26
CA GLY A 183 14.50 -6.00 -26.68
C GLY A 183 13.46 -5.08 -27.33
N ARG A 184 13.78 -4.49 -28.49
CA ARG A 184 12.88 -3.55 -29.17
C ARG A 184 11.47 -4.13 -29.42
N PRO A 185 11.34 -5.36 -29.98
CA PRO A 185 10.01 -5.90 -30.27
C PRO A 185 9.16 -6.07 -29.01
N ALA A 186 9.75 -6.62 -27.94
CA ALA A 186 9.06 -6.79 -26.67
C ALA A 186 8.64 -5.44 -26.08
N ALA A 187 9.52 -4.44 -26.08
CA ALA A 187 9.20 -3.10 -25.57
C ALA A 187 8.08 -2.42 -26.40
N ILE A 188 8.10 -2.55 -27.72
CA ILE A 188 7.05 -2.04 -28.62
C ILE A 188 5.70 -2.69 -28.28
N VAL A 189 5.67 -4.02 -28.25
CA VAL A 189 4.44 -4.79 -27.97
C VAL A 189 3.90 -4.44 -26.59
N THR A 190 4.75 -4.32 -25.57
CA THR A 190 4.31 -3.92 -24.23
C THR A 190 3.72 -2.52 -24.22
N VAL A 191 4.37 -1.53 -24.83
CA VAL A 191 3.84 -0.15 -24.85
C VAL A 191 2.53 -0.05 -25.64
N LEU A 192 2.46 -0.68 -26.82
CA LEU A 192 1.20 -0.73 -27.59
C LEU A 192 0.10 -1.44 -26.81
N GLY A 193 0.41 -2.56 -26.14
CA GLY A 193 -0.55 -3.25 -25.29
C GLY A 193 -1.07 -2.37 -24.15
N LEU A 194 -0.21 -1.57 -23.51
CA LEU A 194 -0.60 -0.62 -22.47
C LEU A 194 -1.48 0.52 -23.03
N GLN A 195 -1.17 1.04 -24.23
CA GLN A 195 -1.99 2.05 -24.90
C GLN A 195 -3.37 1.51 -25.26
N ILE A 196 -3.42 0.31 -25.84
CA ILE A 196 -4.67 -0.37 -26.18
C ILE A 196 -5.47 -0.66 -24.92
N ALA A 197 -4.85 -1.12 -23.83
CA ALA A 197 -5.53 -1.35 -22.56
C ALA A 197 -6.10 -0.04 -21.98
N ALA A 198 -5.38 1.07 -22.07
CA ALA A 198 -5.87 2.39 -21.66
C ALA A 198 -7.08 2.85 -22.51
N ALA A 199 -7.06 2.59 -23.82
CA ALA A 199 -8.20 2.87 -24.70
C ALA A 199 -9.39 1.94 -24.41
N ALA A 200 -9.14 0.64 -24.19
CA ALA A 200 -10.15 -0.35 -23.83
C ALA A 200 -10.82 -0.01 -22.50
N TRP A 201 -10.07 0.48 -21.52
CA TRP A 201 -10.59 1.01 -20.25
C TRP A 201 -11.63 2.12 -20.50
N GLN A 202 -11.29 3.08 -21.36
CA GLN A 202 -12.19 4.19 -21.71
C GLN A 202 -13.39 3.72 -22.53
N HIS A 203 -13.21 2.74 -23.43
CA HIS A 203 -14.29 2.14 -24.21
C HIS A 203 -15.28 1.35 -23.33
N ALA A 204 -14.78 0.62 -22.33
CA ALA A 204 -15.58 -0.18 -21.39
C ALA A 204 -16.40 0.65 -20.37
N GLY A 205 -16.53 1.96 -20.56
CA GLY A 205 -17.31 2.82 -19.67
C GLY A 205 -16.58 3.26 -18.38
N LEU A 206 -15.32 2.86 -18.19
CA LEU A 206 -14.55 3.22 -16.99
C LEU A 206 -14.00 4.66 -17.01
N TRP A 207 -14.31 5.43 -18.06
CA TRP A 207 -14.13 6.88 -18.09
C TRP A 207 -14.95 7.57 -16.98
N ARG A 208 -16.04 6.95 -16.52
CA ARG A 208 -16.92 7.43 -15.43
C ARG A 208 -16.20 7.62 -14.08
N TYR A 209 -15.03 7.01 -13.90
CA TYR A 209 -14.20 7.18 -12.71
C TYR A 209 -13.28 8.40 -12.79
N ALA A 210 -13.03 8.93 -14.00
CA ALA A 210 -12.14 10.07 -14.25
C ALA A 210 -10.79 9.97 -13.50
N LEU A 211 -10.17 8.79 -13.60
CA LEU A 211 -8.96 8.41 -12.85
C LEU A 211 -7.77 8.10 -13.76
N LEU A 212 -8.01 7.74 -15.02
CA LEU A 212 -6.98 7.13 -15.88
C LEU A 212 -5.84 8.11 -16.19
N GLY A 213 -6.16 9.36 -16.51
CA GLY A 213 -5.19 10.40 -16.79
C GLY A 213 -4.29 10.69 -15.58
N GLN A 214 -4.83 10.72 -14.36
CA GLN A 214 -4.02 10.85 -13.15
C GLN A 214 -3.05 9.67 -12.96
N LEU A 215 -3.52 8.44 -13.19
CA LEU A 215 -2.69 7.24 -13.13
C LEU A 215 -1.59 7.26 -14.20
N LEU A 216 -1.94 7.60 -15.44
CA LEU A 216 -1.00 7.69 -16.55
C LEU A 216 0.05 8.78 -16.32
N ALA A 217 -0.36 9.94 -15.82
CA ALA A 217 0.57 11.01 -15.47
C ALA A 217 1.53 10.60 -14.35
N ALA A 218 1.03 9.93 -13.30
CA ALA A 218 1.86 9.41 -12.21
C ALA A 218 2.84 8.35 -12.70
N VAL A 219 2.40 7.39 -13.52
CA VAL A 219 3.26 6.33 -14.09
C VAL A 219 4.29 6.93 -15.06
N GLY A 220 3.90 7.85 -15.92
CA GLY A 220 4.80 8.53 -16.86
C GLY A 220 5.85 9.37 -16.14
N GLY A 221 5.43 10.18 -15.17
CA GLY A 221 6.32 10.96 -14.32
C GLY A 221 7.29 10.07 -13.53
N ALA A 222 6.81 8.98 -12.93
CA ALA A 222 7.65 8.00 -12.25
C ALA A 222 8.61 7.30 -13.21
N ALA A 223 8.21 6.99 -14.44
CA ALA A 223 9.11 6.38 -15.42
C ALA A 223 10.23 7.35 -15.84
N LEU A 224 9.90 8.61 -16.10
CA LEU A 224 10.88 9.65 -16.42
C LEU A 224 11.81 9.95 -15.24
N GLY A 225 11.28 10.01 -14.02
CA GLY A 225 12.07 10.13 -12.80
C GLY A 225 13.08 9.00 -12.64
N ALA A 226 12.69 7.77 -13.01
CA ALA A 226 13.56 6.61 -12.90
C ALA A 226 14.72 6.70 -13.90
N LEU A 227 14.44 7.19 -15.10
CA LEU A 227 15.45 7.45 -16.12
C LEU A 227 16.41 8.55 -15.69
N ALA A 228 15.91 9.64 -15.09
CA ALA A 228 16.74 10.72 -14.58
C ALA A 228 17.68 10.25 -13.45
N ILE A 229 17.16 9.48 -12.50
CA ILE A 229 17.95 8.91 -11.40
C ILE A 229 18.99 7.90 -11.93
N ASP A 230 18.64 7.01 -12.85
CA ASP A 230 19.60 6.05 -13.46
C ASP A 230 20.74 6.78 -14.19
N LEU A 231 20.44 7.88 -14.88
CA LEU A 231 21.46 8.72 -15.53
C LEU A 231 22.39 9.39 -14.51
N GLY A 232 21.84 10.00 -13.47
CA GLY A 232 22.61 10.69 -12.43
C GLY A 232 23.47 9.75 -11.56
N VAL A 233 23.01 8.52 -11.34
CA VAL A 233 23.79 7.48 -10.63
C VAL A 233 25.02 7.06 -11.45
N ARG A 234 24.88 6.93 -12.77
CA ARG A 234 25.97 6.49 -13.65
C ARG A 234 27.04 7.56 -13.87
N SER A 235 26.66 8.82 -13.99
CA SER A 235 27.63 9.92 -14.16
C SER A 235 28.55 10.08 -12.95
N ARG A 236 28.08 9.75 -11.75
CA ARG A 236 28.91 9.70 -10.53
C ARG A 236 29.76 8.43 -10.43
N GLY A 237 29.29 7.31 -10.98
CA GLY A 237 30.01 6.03 -11.00
C GLY A 237 31.15 5.95 -12.02
N SER A 238 31.21 6.84 -13.01
CA SER A 238 32.30 6.89 -14.00
C SER A 238 33.55 7.66 -13.54
N GLY A 239 33.56 8.19 -12.30
CA GLY A 239 34.69 8.95 -11.74
C GLY A 239 35.53 8.23 -10.68
N VAL A 240 35.05 7.13 -10.09
CA VAL A 240 35.81 6.36 -9.08
C VAL A 240 35.42 4.89 -9.23
N GLY A 241 36.41 4.03 -9.53
CA GLY A 241 36.24 2.59 -9.55
C GLY A 241 35.98 2.05 -8.14
N ALA A 242 34.72 2.10 -7.69
CA ALA A 242 34.27 1.40 -6.51
C ALA A 242 33.83 -0.02 -6.90
N ALA A 243 34.63 -1.02 -6.53
CA ALA A 243 34.25 -2.42 -6.63
C ALA A 243 32.95 -2.70 -5.86
N PRO A 244 32.06 -3.58 -6.35
CA PRO A 244 30.87 -3.96 -5.61
C PRO A 244 31.28 -4.63 -4.28
N PRO A 245 30.61 -4.35 -3.14
CA PRO A 245 30.89 -5.06 -1.90
C PRO A 245 30.62 -6.55 -2.11
N ALA A 246 31.56 -7.38 -1.65
CA ALA A 246 31.52 -8.82 -1.79
C ALA A 246 30.17 -9.37 -1.30
N THR A 247 29.51 -10.10 -2.18
CA THR A 247 28.34 -10.90 -1.83
C THR A 247 28.85 -12.08 -0.99
N PRO A 248 28.27 -12.42 0.17
CA PRO A 248 28.66 -13.64 0.86
C PRO A 248 28.37 -14.83 -0.05
N ALA A 249 29.38 -15.70 -0.18
CA ALA A 249 29.54 -16.72 -1.20
C ALA A 249 28.28 -17.56 -1.46
N ARG A 250 27.86 -17.61 -2.73
CA ARG A 250 27.07 -18.72 -3.26
C ARG A 250 27.98 -19.94 -3.37
N LEU A 251 27.66 -20.99 -2.63
CA LEU A 251 28.10 -22.36 -2.90
C LEU A 251 27.67 -22.75 -4.33
N LEU A 252 28.62 -22.68 -5.26
CA LEU A 252 28.55 -23.37 -6.54
C LEU A 252 29.56 -24.52 -6.47
N THR A 253 29.07 -25.74 -6.68
CA THR A 253 29.86 -26.96 -6.77
C THR A 253 30.78 -26.89 -8.01
N PRO A 254 32.06 -27.30 -7.90
CA PRO A 254 32.92 -27.44 -9.07
C PRO A 254 32.87 -28.87 -9.59
N ASN A 255 32.75 -29.04 -10.91
CA ASN A 255 33.17 -30.29 -11.55
C ASN A 255 34.16 -30.02 -12.69
N SER A 256 35.37 -30.55 -12.45
CA SER A 256 36.37 -31.10 -13.37
C SER A 256 36.72 -30.41 -14.71
N ARG A 257 37.91 -29.80 -14.68
CA ARG A 257 39.04 -29.89 -15.64
C ARG A 257 38.85 -30.77 -16.90
N ARG A 258 39.17 -30.24 -18.09
CA ARG A 258 40.48 -30.37 -18.81
C ARG A 258 40.38 -29.84 -20.25
N GLY A 259 41.49 -29.27 -20.73
CA GLY A 259 41.91 -29.36 -22.13
C GLY A 259 41.89 -28.06 -22.92
N GLY A 260 43.00 -27.32 -22.89
CA GLY A 260 43.26 -26.28 -23.89
C GLY A 260 43.84 -26.86 -25.19
N ARG A 261 43.49 -26.25 -26.33
CA ARG A 261 44.39 -25.95 -27.46
C ARG A 261 43.67 -25.09 -28.49
N SER A 262 44.45 -24.22 -29.11
CA SER A 262 44.10 -23.20 -30.11
C SER A 262 44.20 -23.72 -31.55
N ARG A 263 43.78 -22.85 -32.50
CA ARG A 263 43.91 -22.86 -33.99
C ARG A 263 42.65 -23.34 -34.75
N VAL A 264 41.93 -22.50 -35.50
CA VAL A 264 42.18 -21.80 -36.80
C VAL A 264 41.48 -22.53 -37.97
N SER A 265 40.67 -21.75 -38.71
CA SER A 265 40.21 -21.87 -40.12
C SER A 265 39.38 -23.06 -40.63
N GLY A 266 38.36 -22.74 -41.45
CA GLY A 266 38.17 -23.43 -42.75
C GLY A 266 36.79 -24.03 -43.05
N VAL A 267 35.98 -23.30 -43.83
CA VAL A 267 35.25 -23.70 -45.06
C VAL A 267 34.55 -25.08 -45.13
N GLY A 268 33.25 -25.07 -45.49
CA GLY A 268 32.77 -25.85 -46.65
C GLY A 268 31.73 -26.96 -46.46
N ALA A 269 30.56 -26.73 -47.10
CA ALA A 269 29.72 -27.69 -47.84
C ALA A 269 28.79 -28.70 -47.12
N ALA A 270 27.56 -28.77 -47.64
CA ALA A 270 26.47 -29.75 -47.40
C ALA A 270 26.48 -30.85 -48.49
N PRO A 271 25.44 -31.70 -48.75
CA PRO A 271 24.30 -32.29 -47.98
C PRO A 271 24.22 -33.84 -48.24
N PRO A 272 23.06 -34.52 -48.49
CA PRO A 272 21.90 -34.91 -47.66
C PRO A 272 21.62 -36.45 -47.62
N ALA A 273 20.66 -36.92 -46.80
CA ALA A 273 19.71 -38.01 -47.15
C ALA A 273 18.56 -38.19 -46.12
N THR A 274 17.36 -38.43 -46.65
CA THR A 274 16.00 -38.55 -46.09
C THR A 274 15.62 -40.05 -45.82
N PRO A 275 14.35 -40.50 -45.60
CA PRO A 275 13.34 -40.21 -44.55
C PRO A 275 12.65 -41.49 -43.93
N ALA A 276 11.66 -41.23 -43.04
CA ALA A 276 10.41 -42.02 -42.79
C ALA A 276 10.50 -43.27 -41.88
N ARG A 277 9.52 -43.69 -41.05
CA ARG A 277 8.08 -43.36 -40.84
C ARG A 277 7.54 -44.13 -39.61
N LEU A 278 6.37 -43.71 -39.08
CA LEU A 278 5.29 -44.50 -38.38
C LEU A 278 5.60 -44.97 -36.94
N LEU A 279 4.73 -44.99 -35.91
CA LEU A 279 3.29 -44.79 -35.67
C LEU A 279 3.06 -44.58 -34.14
N THR A 280 2.02 -43.84 -33.77
CA THR A 280 1.34 -43.80 -32.44
C THR A 280 0.23 -44.89 -32.37
N PRO A 281 -0.65 -45.03 -31.33
CA PRO A 281 -0.71 -44.54 -29.93
C PRO A 281 -1.12 -45.61 -28.84
N ASN A 282 -1.07 -45.20 -27.56
CA ASN A 282 -1.89 -45.57 -26.37
C ASN A 282 -2.64 -46.92 -26.24
N SER A 283 -2.52 -47.59 -25.07
CA SER A 283 -3.59 -47.69 -24.04
C SER A 283 -3.28 -48.70 -22.89
N ARG A 284 -4.11 -48.64 -21.84
CA ARG A 284 -3.97 -49.15 -20.46
C ARG A 284 -4.32 -50.64 -20.24
N ARG A 285 -3.92 -51.12 -19.04
CA ARG A 285 -4.37 -52.26 -18.17
C ARG A 285 -3.30 -53.35 -18.12
N GLY A 286 -2.98 -54.00 -17.00
CA GLY A 286 -3.55 -54.16 -15.66
C GLY A 286 -2.78 -55.34 -15.03
N GLY A 287 -2.69 -55.44 -13.69
CA GLY A 287 -2.01 -56.59 -13.07
C GLY A 287 -1.74 -56.43 -11.59
N ARG A 288 -2.62 -57.02 -10.76
CA ARG A 288 -2.47 -57.20 -9.32
C ARG A 288 -1.48 -58.34 -9.01
N SER A 289 -0.77 -58.24 -7.89
CA SER A 289 -0.78 -59.21 -6.77
C SER A 289 0.56 -59.21 -6.02
N ARG A 290 0.50 -59.08 -4.69
CA ARG A 290 1.34 -59.87 -3.78
C ARG A 290 0.71 -59.90 -2.38
N VAL A 291 0.58 -61.14 -1.93
CA VAL A 291 -0.04 -61.61 -0.68
C VAL A 291 1.00 -61.59 0.44
N SER A 292 0.49 -61.30 1.65
CA SER A 292 1.16 -61.30 2.94
C SER A 292 1.12 -62.67 3.64
N GLY A 293 2.13 -62.94 4.48
CA GLY A 293 2.12 -63.94 5.55
C GLY A 293 3.55 -64.27 5.98
N VAL A 294 3.92 -64.63 7.21
CA VAL A 294 3.37 -64.70 8.58
C VAL A 294 4.63 -64.88 9.47
N GLY A 295 4.63 -64.48 10.75
CA GLY A 295 5.49 -65.13 11.76
C GLY A 295 6.06 -64.25 12.87
N ALA A 296 5.82 -64.66 14.12
CA ALA A 296 6.00 -63.92 15.37
C ALA A 296 7.31 -64.20 16.14
N ALA A 297 7.51 -63.42 17.22
CA ALA A 297 8.61 -63.25 18.19
C ALA A 297 8.89 -64.45 19.16
N PRO A 298 9.60 -64.32 20.32
CA PRO A 298 10.96 -63.83 20.73
C PRO A 298 11.68 -64.91 21.64
N PRO A 299 12.40 -64.67 22.78
CA PRO A 299 13.27 -63.59 23.33
C PRO A 299 14.65 -64.08 23.90
N ALA A 300 15.54 -63.17 24.38
CA ALA A 300 16.30 -63.24 25.66
C ALA A 300 17.49 -62.25 25.80
N THR A 301 17.60 -61.61 26.97
CA THR A 301 18.73 -60.84 27.59
C THR A 301 19.66 -61.80 28.39
N PRO A 302 20.69 -61.42 29.21
CA PRO A 302 21.49 -60.17 29.39
C PRO A 302 23.03 -60.39 29.59
N ALA A 303 23.79 -59.29 29.82
CA ALA A 303 24.76 -59.08 30.93
C ALA A 303 26.21 -58.56 30.63
N ARG A 304 26.62 -57.64 31.54
CA ARG A 304 27.94 -57.41 32.19
C ARG A 304 29.13 -56.71 31.49
N LEU A 305 29.45 -55.52 32.05
CA LEU A 305 30.70 -55.08 32.72
C LEU A 305 32.05 -55.65 32.25
N LEU A 306 33.02 -54.75 31.98
CA LEU A 306 34.34 -54.66 32.66
C LEU A 306 35.22 -53.54 32.05
N THR A 307 35.88 -52.78 32.93
CA THR A 307 37.08 -51.96 32.64
C THR A 307 38.33 -52.86 32.62
N PRO A 308 39.52 -52.38 32.20
CA PRO A 308 40.50 -51.98 33.22
C PRO A 308 41.47 -50.84 32.85
N ASN A 309 42.10 -50.36 33.93
CA ASN A 309 43.15 -49.35 34.10
C ASN A 309 44.57 -49.93 33.84
N SER A 310 45.56 -49.08 33.50
CA SER A 310 46.99 -49.12 33.94
C SER A 310 47.84 -48.19 33.05
N ARG A 311 48.48 -47.11 33.54
CA ARG A 311 49.70 -46.91 34.37
C ARG A 311 50.98 -46.63 33.56
N ARG A 312 51.66 -45.56 34.03
CA ARG A 312 53.13 -45.27 34.07
C ARG A 312 53.87 -44.72 32.84
N GLY A 313 54.36 -43.48 33.00
CA GLY A 313 55.81 -43.25 33.24
C GLY A 313 56.60 -42.54 32.12
N GLY A 314 57.37 -41.51 32.49
CA GLY A 314 58.54 -41.08 31.71
C GLY A 314 58.75 -39.56 31.58
N ARG A 315 59.74 -39.02 32.29
CA ARG A 315 60.28 -37.65 32.14
C ARG A 315 61.12 -37.51 30.86
N SER A 316 61.11 -36.35 30.22
CA SER A 316 62.33 -35.69 29.73
C SER A 316 62.09 -34.20 29.44
N ARG A 317 63.09 -33.38 29.80
CA ARG A 317 63.19 -31.95 29.49
C ARG A 317 63.83 -31.80 28.11
N GLY A 318 63.37 -30.82 27.32
CA GLY A 318 64.04 -30.37 26.10
C GLY A 318 63.47 -29.02 25.65
N SER A 319 64.26 -27.97 25.82
CA SER A 319 64.04 -26.63 25.28
C SER A 319 64.16 -26.62 23.75
N GLY A 320 63.20 -26.02 23.05
CA GLY A 320 63.28 -25.82 21.60
C GLY A 320 62.22 -24.82 21.13
N VAL A 321 62.69 -23.70 20.61
CA VAL A 321 61.92 -22.57 20.08
C VAL A 321 61.27 -22.94 18.74
N GLY A 322 59.98 -22.64 18.60
CA GLY A 322 59.33 -22.13 17.38
C GLY A 322 59.24 -23.01 16.12
N ALA A 323 58.06 -23.59 15.87
CA ALA A 323 57.35 -23.57 14.58
C ALA A 323 56.02 -24.34 14.73
N ALA A 324 54.88 -23.67 14.53
CA ALA A 324 53.57 -24.30 14.56
C ALA A 324 53.33 -25.12 13.27
N PRO A 325 52.83 -26.37 13.35
CA PRO A 325 52.44 -27.13 12.17
C PRO A 325 51.09 -26.62 11.60
N PRO A 326 50.85 -26.78 10.28
CA PRO A 326 49.70 -26.21 9.60
C PRO A 326 48.38 -26.81 10.08
N ALA A 327 47.36 -25.95 10.17
CA ALA A 327 46.02 -26.28 10.62
C ALA A 327 45.39 -27.40 9.78
N THR A 328 44.92 -28.43 10.48
CA THR A 328 44.06 -29.50 9.97
C THR A 328 42.85 -28.93 9.22
N PRO A 329 42.53 -29.40 8.00
CA PRO A 329 41.35 -28.91 7.28
C PRO A 329 40.08 -29.29 8.06
N ALA A 330 39.23 -28.28 8.28
CA ALA A 330 37.98 -28.40 9.00
C ALA A 330 37.11 -29.55 8.44
N ARG A 331 36.64 -30.41 9.35
CA ARG A 331 35.61 -31.42 9.11
C ARG A 331 34.43 -30.78 8.37
N LEU A 332 34.20 -31.23 7.14
CA LEU A 332 32.95 -31.03 6.42
C LEU A 332 31.81 -31.63 7.25
N LEU A 333 31.05 -30.77 7.93
CA LEU A 333 29.78 -31.15 8.55
C LEU A 333 28.80 -31.48 7.42
N THR A 334 28.37 -32.74 7.36
CA THR A 334 27.19 -33.16 6.63
C THR A 334 25.97 -32.34 7.08
N PRO A 335 25.05 -31.94 6.19
CA PRO A 335 23.84 -31.26 6.61
C PRO A 335 23.01 -32.24 7.42
N ASP A 336 22.88 -31.96 8.71
CA ASP A 336 22.03 -32.70 9.63
C ASP A 336 20.59 -32.59 9.13
N SER A 337 19.98 -33.71 8.74
CA SER A 337 18.65 -33.80 8.14
C SER A 337 17.51 -33.67 9.16
N ARG A 338 17.79 -33.15 10.35
CA ARG A 338 16.79 -32.88 11.38
C ARG A 338 16.08 -31.57 11.04
N PRO A 339 14.74 -31.52 11.08
CA PRO A 339 14.03 -30.26 10.96
C PRO A 339 14.56 -29.29 12.03
N PRO A 340 14.81 -28.01 11.69
CA PRO A 340 15.34 -27.06 12.65
C PRO A 340 14.43 -27.01 13.87
N THR A 341 14.98 -27.27 15.05
CA THR A 341 14.23 -27.12 16.29
C THR A 341 13.83 -25.64 16.45
N PRO A 342 12.57 -25.34 16.83
CA PRO A 342 12.14 -23.97 16.99
C PRO A 342 12.98 -23.30 18.08
N ASP A 343 13.53 -22.12 17.79
CA ASP A 343 14.32 -21.35 18.74
C ASP A 343 13.45 -21.05 19.98
N PRO A 344 13.84 -21.51 21.18
CA PRO A 344 13.03 -21.34 22.39
C PRO A 344 12.77 -19.86 22.72
N ARG A 345 13.66 -18.95 22.29
CA ARG A 345 13.46 -17.51 22.48
C ARG A 345 12.32 -17.00 21.63
N LEU A 346 12.25 -17.42 20.37
CA LEU A 346 11.14 -17.05 19.50
C LEU A 346 9.83 -17.59 20.06
N LEU A 347 9.80 -18.85 20.50
CA LEU A 347 8.59 -19.43 21.12
C LEU A 347 8.16 -18.61 22.36
N GLY A 348 9.09 -18.27 23.25
CA GLY A 348 8.81 -17.43 24.41
C GLY A 348 8.26 -16.05 24.04
N LEU A 349 8.77 -15.43 22.98
CA LEU A 349 8.28 -14.13 22.47
C LEU A 349 6.87 -14.22 21.88
N LEU A 350 6.57 -15.30 21.17
CA LEU A 350 5.22 -15.53 20.63
C LEU A 350 4.21 -15.78 21.74
N ILE A 351 4.59 -16.55 22.78
CA ILE A 351 3.78 -16.75 23.98
C ILE A 351 3.57 -15.41 24.69
N LEU A 352 4.61 -14.61 24.86
CA LEU A 352 4.51 -13.28 25.47
C LEU A 352 3.52 -12.38 24.73
N ALA A 353 3.63 -12.30 23.39
CA ALA A 353 2.70 -11.52 22.57
C ALA A 353 1.25 -12.00 22.69
N LEU A 354 1.03 -13.33 22.76
CA LEU A 354 -0.29 -13.91 23.02
C LEU A 354 -0.82 -13.52 24.39
N LEU A 355 -0.01 -13.65 25.45
CA LEU A 355 -0.41 -13.31 26.82
C LEU A 355 -0.80 -11.84 26.96
N MET A 356 -0.16 -10.92 26.21
CA MET A 356 -0.57 -9.51 26.19
C MET A 356 -1.93 -9.28 25.53
N CYS A 357 -2.32 -10.13 24.58
CA CYS A 357 -3.55 -9.96 23.80
C CYS A 357 -4.76 -10.74 24.36
N LEU A 358 -4.52 -11.92 24.94
CA LEU A 358 -5.56 -12.85 25.39
C LEU A 358 -6.62 -12.22 26.31
N PRO A 359 -6.28 -11.37 27.31
CA PRO A 359 -7.28 -10.75 28.18
C PRO A 359 -8.32 -9.90 27.45
N TRP A 360 -7.97 -9.39 26.26
CA TRP A 360 -8.76 -8.40 25.53
C TRP A 360 -9.47 -8.95 24.30
N LEU A 361 -9.18 -10.19 23.91
CA LEU A 361 -9.61 -10.76 22.63
C LEU A 361 -11.14 -10.82 22.50
N GLY A 362 -11.84 -11.17 23.58
CA GLY A 362 -13.31 -11.18 23.62
C GLY A 362 -13.95 -9.84 24.03
N ALA A 363 -13.14 -8.85 24.42
CA ALA A 363 -13.64 -7.58 24.95
C ALA A 363 -14.31 -6.72 23.86
N PRO A 364 -15.37 -5.95 24.19
CA PRO A 364 -15.89 -4.91 23.32
C PRO A 364 -14.81 -3.86 23.03
N ASP A 365 -14.92 -3.22 21.88
CA ASP A 365 -14.06 -2.08 21.57
C ASP A 365 -14.64 -0.79 22.17
N PRO A 366 -13.83 0.26 22.31
CA PRO A 366 -14.25 1.49 22.97
C PRO A 366 -15.11 2.41 22.09
N VAL A 367 -15.21 2.16 20.77
CA VAL A 367 -15.77 3.11 19.80
C VAL A 367 -16.73 2.51 18.75
N GLY A 368 -16.94 1.19 18.72
CA GLY A 368 -17.94 0.53 17.86
C GLY A 368 -17.45 0.03 16.48
N ASP A 369 -16.15 0.06 16.20
CA ASP A 369 -15.54 -0.43 14.95
C ASP A 369 -15.73 -1.95 14.72
N LEU A 370 -15.75 -2.74 15.80
CA LEU A 370 -16.05 -4.16 15.77
C LEU A 370 -17.49 -4.42 15.36
N LYS A 371 -18.44 -3.57 15.76
CA LYS A 371 -19.84 -3.67 15.32
C LYS A 371 -19.94 -3.41 13.83
N LEU A 372 -19.24 -2.39 13.32
CA LEU A 372 -19.18 -2.13 11.87
C LEU A 372 -18.58 -3.31 11.10
N SER A 373 -17.51 -3.92 11.64
CA SER A 373 -16.88 -5.09 11.03
C SER A 373 -17.79 -6.33 11.07
N ALA A 374 -18.52 -6.56 12.17
CA ALA A 374 -19.48 -7.65 12.33
C ALA A 374 -20.67 -7.51 11.37
N ARG A 375 -21.27 -6.31 11.28
CA ARG A 375 -22.35 -6.02 10.32
C ARG A 375 -21.90 -6.24 8.88
N ARG A 376 -20.67 -5.83 8.53
CA ARG A 376 -20.11 -6.05 7.20
C ARG A 376 -19.92 -7.54 6.88
N MET A 377 -19.51 -8.36 7.86
CA MET A 377 -19.51 -9.82 7.70
C MET A 377 -20.93 -10.34 7.45
N GLY A 378 -21.92 -9.91 8.24
CA GLY A 378 -23.32 -10.34 8.10
C GLY A 378 -23.91 -10.00 6.72
N PHE A 379 -23.71 -8.77 6.23
CA PHE A 379 -24.18 -8.40 4.89
C PHE A 379 -23.57 -9.26 3.78
N MET A 380 -22.26 -9.51 3.83
CA MET A 380 -21.62 -10.40 2.86
C MET A 380 -22.03 -11.86 3.05
N PHE A 381 -22.37 -12.27 4.27
CA PHE A 381 -22.83 -13.62 4.57
C PHE A 381 -24.23 -13.91 4.08
N GLU A 382 -25.18 -13.05 4.44
CA GLU A 382 -26.61 -13.30 4.29
C GLU A 382 -27.20 -12.72 3.00
N ARG A 383 -26.62 -11.65 2.43
CA ARG A 383 -27.31 -10.78 1.46
C ARG A 383 -26.65 -10.65 0.09
N GLY A 384 -25.69 -11.51 -0.25
CA GLY A 384 -25.15 -11.60 -1.61
C GLY A 384 -23.63 -11.63 -1.77
N GLY A 385 -22.85 -11.92 -0.72
CA GLY A 385 -21.40 -12.02 -0.85
C GLY A 385 -20.74 -10.66 -1.07
N PHE A 386 -19.75 -10.60 -1.97
CA PHE A 386 -18.98 -9.39 -2.21
C PHE A 386 -19.78 -8.25 -2.85
N SER A 387 -20.99 -8.49 -3.37
CA SER A 387 -21.87 -7.42 -3.84
C SER A 387 -22.31 -6.49 -2.71
N GLN A 388 -22.19 -6.93 -1.46
CA GLN A 388 -22.52 -6.16 -0.26
C GLN A 388 -21.28 -5.58 0.46
N ALA A 389 -20.10 -5.70 -0.14
CA ALA A 389 -18.84 -5.35 0.52
C ALA A 389 -18.72 -3.86 0.88
N PHE A 390 -19.34 -2.98 0.09
CA PHE A 390 -19.26 -1.53 0.23
C PHE A 390 -20.57 -0.88 0.72
N THR A 391 -21.57 -1.68 1.08
CA THR A 391 -22.84 -1.20 1.63
C THR A 391 -22.58 -0.34 2.87
N TYR A 392 -23.27 0.81 2.97
CA TYR A 392 -23.09 1.83 4.02
C TYR A 392 -21.67 2.43 4.10
N GLY A 393 -21.03 2.68 2.95
CA GLY A 393 -19.80 3.47 2.89
C GLY A 393 -18.55 2.71 3.34
N GLY A 394 -18.45 1.43 2.96
CA GLY A 394 -17.30 0.58 3.24
C GLY A 394 -15.98 1.14 2.71
N ASP A 395 -14.93 1.01 3.51
CA ASP A 395 -13.61 1.64 3.35
C ASP A 395 -12.45 0.62 3.35
N TYR A 396 -12.77 -0.67 3.31
CA TYR A 396 -11.79 -1.75 3.30
C TYR A 396 -11.39 -2.14 1.89
N MET A 397 -10.10 -2.38 1.71
CA MET A 397 -9.54 -2.90 0.47
C MET A 397 -9.71 -4.43 0.40
N PRO A 398 -9.56 -5.04 -0.80
CA PRO A 398 -9.92 -6.43 -1.07
C PRO A 398 -9.44 -7.47 -0.07
N PHE A 399 -8.18 -7.43 0.40
CA PHE A 399 -7.67 -8.46 1.31
C PHE A 399 -8.36 -8.43 2.66
N ARG A 400 -8.70 -7.23 3.17
CA ARG A 400 -9.50 -7.13 4.40
C ARG A 400 -10.91 -7.67 4.20
N LEU A 401 -11.53 -7.40 3.05
CA LEU A 401 -12.85 -7.92 2.70
C LEU A 401 -12.86 -9.46 2.56
N TYR A 402 -11.82 -10.02 1.94
CA TYR A 402 -11.64 -11.47 1.83
C TYR A 402 -11.48 -12.14 3.18
N ILE A 403 -10.70 -11.54 4.09
CA ILE A 403 -10.55 -12.03 5.47
C ILE A 403 -11.90 -12.03 6.19
N LEU A 404 -12.63 -10.91 6.15
CA LEU A 404 -13.94 -10.81 6.81
C LEU A 404 -14.96 -11.80 6.22
N ARG A 405 -14.98 -11.96 4.90
CA ARG A 405 -15.85 -12.94 4.23
C ARG A 405 -15.48 -14.38 4.61
N GLY A 406 -14.20 -14.71 4.69
CA GLY A 406 -13.77 -16.04 5.13
C GLY A 406 -14.20 -16.32 6.56
N LEU A 407 -14.00 -15.35 7.46
CA LEU A 407 -14.37 -15.48 8.88
C LEU A 407 -15.89 -15.50 9.10
N SER A 408 -16.69 -14.91 8.22
CA SER A 408 -18.14 -14.89 8.39
C SER A 408 -18.75 -16.29 8.48
N PHE A 409 -18.17 -17.27 7.78
CA PHE A 409 -18.62 -18.67 7.81
C PHE A 409 -18.41 -19.37 9.16
N LEU A 410 -17.59 -18.79 10.05
CA LEU A 410 -17.32 -19.35 11.38
C LEU A 410 -18.17 -18.70 12.48
N VAL A 411 -18.85 -17.59 12.19
CA VAL A 411 -19.57 -16.82 13.22
C VAL A 411 -20.71 -17.64 13.82
N GLU A 412 -21.67 -18.10 13.02
CA GLU A 412 -22.81 -18.89 13.52
C GLU A 412 -22.41 -20.27 14.08
N PRO A 413 -21.52 -21.07 13.44
CA PRO A 413 -21.10 -22.35 13.98
C PRO A 413 -20.39 -22.28 15.34
N LEU A 414 -19.78 -21.13 15.66
CA LEU A 414 -19.14 -20.89 16.96
C LEU A 414 -20.08 -20.19 17.97
N GLY A 415 -21.38 -20.10 17.68
CA GLY A 415 -22.37 -19.47 18.56
C GLY A 415 -22.33 -17.94 18.57
N GLY A 416 -21.75 -17.32 17.53
CA GLY A 416 -21.71 -15.88 17.34
C GLY A 416 -22.87 -15.35 16.50
N THR A 417 -23.02 -14.03 16.47
CA THR A 417 -23.94 -13.32 15.59
C THR A 417 -23.24 -12.10 14.95
N PHE A 418 -23.78 -11.58 13.85
CA PHE A 418 -23.23 -10.42 13.13
C PHE A 418 -23.76 -9.08 13.61
N TYR A 419 -24.96 -9.07 14.19
CA TYR A 419 -25.68 -7.87 14.58
C TYR A 419 -25.74 -7.73 16.09
N ASP A 420 -26.11 -6.55 16.54
CA ASP A 420 -26.12 -6.23 17.96
C ASP A 420 -27.16 -7.09 18.72
N PRO A 421 -26.83 -7.57 19.94
CA PRO A 421 -25.53 -7.41 20.62
C PRO A 421 -24.46 -8.37 20.06
N VAL A 422 -23.31 -7.84 19.61
CA VAL A 422 -22.22 -8.64 19.02
C VAL A 422 -21.50 -9.46 20.10
N PRO A 423 -21.52 -10.81 20.09
CA PRO A 423 -20.94 -11.64 21.15
C PRO A 423 -19.41 -11.62 21.19
N ALA A 424 -18.84 -12.07 22.32
CA ALA A 424 -17.38 -12.13 22.52
C ALA A 424 -16.66 -12.98 21.46
N VAL A 425 -17.28 -14.08 21.01
CA VAL A 425 -16.71 -14.95 19.97
C VAL A 425 -16.60 -14.25 18.61
N THR A 426 -17.62 -13.49 18.19
CA THR A 426 -17.56 -12.69 16.95
C THR A 426 -16.50 -11.61 17.06
N ARG A 427 -16.40 -10.93 18.21
CA ARG A 427 -15.35 -9.92 18.46
C ARG A 427 -13.95 -10.52 18.38
N ALA A 428 -13.75 -11.69 18.99
CA ALA A 428 -12.50 -12.42 18.93
C ALA A 428 -12.13 -12.81 17.48
N LEU A 429 -13.08 -13.34 16.71
CA LEU A 429 -12.88 -13.68 15.29
C LEU A 429 -12.38 -12.49 14.48
N ILE A 430 -12.95 -11.30 14.68
CA ILE A 430 -12.53 -10.07 13.97
C ILE A 430 -11.09 -9.66 14.32
N LYS A 431 -10.65 -9.91 15.56
CA LYS A 431 -9.33 -9.54 16.09
C LYS A 431 -8.23 -10.56 15.74
N ILE A 432 -8.57 -11.83 15.55
CA ILE A 432 -7.61 -12.92 15.26
C ILE A 432 -6.65 -12.60 14.10
N PRO A 433 -7.10 -12.08 12.93
CA PRO A 433 -6.18 -11.74 11.84
C PRO A 433 -5.08 -10.73 12.24
N SER A 434 -5.45 -9.68 12.99
CA SER A 434 -4.49 -8.69 13.50
C SER A 434 -3.54 -9.32 14.54
N MET A 435 -4.03 -10.25 15.36
CA MET A 435 -3.20 -10.98 16.33
C MET A 435 -2.21 -11.93 15.64
N LEU A 436 -2.64 -12.67 14.60
CA LEU A 436 -1.73 -13.48 13.80
C LEU A 436 -0.68 -12.61 13.08
N ALA A 437 -1.08 -11.43 12.60
CA ALA A 437 -0.15 -10.48 12.00
C ALA A 437 0.86 -9.91 13.01
N LEU A 438 0.47 -9.70 14.27
CA LEU A 438 1.37 -9.35 15.36
C LEU A 438 2.43 -10.45 15.57
N LEU A 439 2.00 -11.71 15.71
CA LEU A 439 2.91 -12.86 15.89
C LEU A 439 3.89 -12.99 14.72
N ALA A 440 3.40 -12.85 13.48
CA ALA A 440 4.25 -12.87 12.29
C ALA A 440 5.22 -11.67 12.26
N THR A 441 4.81 -10.50 12.73
CA THR A 441 5.70 -9.32 12.82
C THR A 441 6.78 -9.54 13.88
N VAL A 442 6.45 -10.10 15.04
CA VAL A 442 7.42 -10.49 16.08
C VAL A 442 8.44 -11.49 15.52
N ALA A 443 7.99 -12.51 14.81
CA ALA A 443 8.87 -13.48 14.15
C ALA A 443 9.76 -12.83 13.08
N LEU A 444 9.21 -11.91 12.28
CA LEU A 444 9.95 -11.17 11.27
C LEU A 444 11.03 -10.28 11.89
N LEU A 445 10.72 -9.55 12.97
CA LEU A 445 11.68 -8.74 13.72
C LEU A 445 12.78 -9.60 14.35
N TYR A 446 12.42 -10.76 14.91
CA TYR A 446 13.40 -11.71 15.45
C TYR A 446 14.35 -12.23 14.37
N TRP A 447 13.82 -12.69 13.24
CA TRP A 447 14.60 -13.13 12.08
C TRP A 447 15.53 -12.02 11.57
N TRP A 448 15.04 -10.79 11.48
CA TRP A 448 15.84 -9.65 11.08
C TRP A 448 16.96 -9.36 12.08
N GLY A 449 16.66 -9.36 13.37
CA GLY A 449 17.66 -9.16 14.43
C GLY A 449 18.76 -10.22 14.42
N LEU A 450 18.42 -11.48 14.16
CA LEU A 450 19.39 -12.57 14.02
C LEU A 450 20.38 -12.29 12.89
N ARG A 451 19.91 -11.71 11.78
CA ARG A 451 20.73 -11.38 10.62
C ARG A 451 21.74 -10.26 10.87
N TYR A 452 21.44 -9.29 11.74
CA TYR A 452 22.27 -8.09 11.92
C TYR A 452 23.10 -8.05 13.20
N ALA A 453 22.68 -8.72 14.28
CA ALA A 453 23.39 -8.63 15.55
C ALA A 453 23.40 -9.90 16.41
N GLY A 454 22.50 -10.85 16.17
CA GLY A 454 22.43 -12.12 16.89
C GLY A 454 21.30 -12.21 17.91
N PRO A 455 21.21 -13.34 18.63
CA PRO A 455 19.94 -13.80 19.21
C PRO A 455 19.51 -13.04 20.47
N ARG A 456 20.42 -12.38 21.20
CA ARG A 456 20.03 -11.52 22.35
C ARG A 456 19.36 -10.24 21.86
N ARG A 457 19.98 -9.56 20.91
CA ARG A 457 19.45 -8.31 20.33
C ARG A 457 18.19 -8.57 19.50
N ALA A 458 18.13 -9.70 18.80
CA ALA A 458 16.92 -10.18 18.14
C ALA A 458 15.75 -10.35 19.12
N ALA A 459 16.00 -10.98 20.27
CA ALA A 459 14.99 -11.16 21.29
C ALA A 459 14.54 -9.83 21.91
N LEU A 460 15.47 -8.91 22.16
CA LEU A 460 15.15 -7.58 22.66
C LEU A 460 14.22 -6.82 21.70
N ILE A 461 14.58 -6.68 20.42
CA ILE A 461 13.78 -5.88 19.48
C ILE A 461 12.39 -6.50 19.26
N ALA A 462 12.30 -7.82 19.14
CA ALA A 462 11.04 -8.52 18.94
C ALA A 462 10.17 -8.48 20.21
N GLY A 463 10.80 -8.60 21.39
CA GLY A 463 10.14 -8.51 22.69
C GLY A 463 9.59 -7.12 22.98
N LEU A 464 10.36 -6.07 22.66
CA LEU A 464 9.88 -4.69 22.77
C LEU A 464 8.59 -4.48 21.97
N TYR A 465 8.53 -4.96 20.72
CA TYR A 465 7.32 -4.86 19.91
C TYR A 465 6.12 -5.60 20.53
N ALA A 466 6.36 -6.76 21.14
CA ALA A 466 5.30 -7.57 21.74
C ALA A 466 4.64 -6.93 22.96
N VAL A 467 5.37 -6.10 23.72
CA VAL A 467 4.92 -5.60 25.04
C VAL A 467 4.48 -4.14 25.07
N ILE A 468 4.88 -3.33 24.09
CA ILE A 468 4.58 -1.89 24.15
C ILE A 468 3.06 -1.62 23.98
N PRO A 469 2.47 -0.73 24.81
CA PRO A 469 1.01 -0.48 24.81
C PRO A 469 0.39 -0.21 23.44
N PRO A 470 0.94 0.68 22.59
CA PRO A 470 0.30 1.01 21.31
C PRO A 470 0.09 -0.20 20.39
N VAL A 471 0.93 -1.24 20.50
CA VAL A 471 0.83 -2.46 19.67
C VAL A 471 -0.33 -3.33 20.12
N TRP A 472 -0.31 -3.82 21.37
CA TRP A 472 -1.35 -4.74 21.84
C TRP A 472 -2.68 -4.02 22.08
N MET A 473 -2.68 -2.70 22.37
CA MET A 473 -3.90 -1.90 22.44
C MET A 473 -4.59 -1.82 21.08
N ASN A 474 -3.83 -1.62 20.00
CA ASN A 474 -4.38 -1.59 18.63
C ASN A 474 -4.98 -2.95 18.23
N VAL A 475 -4.27 -4.05 18.50
CA VAL A 475 -4.71 -5.41 18.14
C VAL A 475 -5.87 -5.90 18.99
N ALA A 476 -5.69 -5.91 20.31
CA ALA A 476 -6.47 -6.77 21.19
C ALA A 476 -7.51 -5.99 21.99
N TRP A 477 -7.14 -4.86 22.58
CA TRP A 477 -8.11 -4.01 23.28
C TRP A 477 -9.08 -3.36 22.30
N TRP A 478 -8.56 -2.65 21.29
CA TRP A 478 -9.36 -1.92 20.32
C TRP A 478 -9.84 -2.79 19.15
N GLY A 479 -8.98 -3.66 18.58
CA GLY A 479 -9.36 -4.49 17.43
C GLY A 479 -9.22 -3.79 16.07
N GLN A 480 -8.30 -2.85 15.97
CA GLN A 480 -7.97 -2.16 14.73
C GLN A 480 -7.18 -3.06 13.76
N VAL A 481 -7.17 -2.62 12.50
CA VAL A 481 -6.50 -3.32 11.39
C VAL A 481 -5.07 -2.83 11.14
N ASP A 482 -4.58 -1.86 11.92
CA ASP A 482 -3.31 -1.19 11.62
C ASP A 482 -2.13 -2.15 11.80
N VAL A 483 -2.19 -3.07 12.75
CA VAL A 483 -1.16 -4.12 12.91
C VAL A 483 -1.22 -5.15 11.78
N LEU A 484 -2.41 -5.47 11.28
CA LEU A 484 -2.57 -6.30 10.07
C LEU A 484 -1.92 -5.65 8.85
N LEU A 485 -2.02 -4.31 8.73
CA LEU A 485 -1.36 -3.53 7.69
C LEU A 485 0.16 -3.41 7.92
N ALA A 486 0.62 -3.29 9.16
CA ALA A 486 2.03 -3.10 9.47
C ALA A 486 2.90 -4.29 9.05
N LEU A 487 2.42 -5.53 9.16
CA LEU A 487 3.16 -6.72 8.75
C LEU A 487 3.66 -6.64 7.28
N PRO A 488 2.79 -6.49 6.26
CA PRO A 488 3.24 -6.38 4.87
C PRO A 488 4.11 -5.13 4.64
N MET A 489 3.86 -4.03 5.35
CA MET A 489 4.71 -2.83 5.27
C MET A 489 6.15 -3.11 5.76
N VAL A 490 6.30 -3.75 6.92
CA VAL A 490 7.61 -4.12 7.49
C VAL A 490 8.31 -5.16 6.62
N ALA A 491 7.57 -6.16 6.12
CA ALA A 491 8.09 -7.16 5.20
C ALA A 491 8.58 -6.52 3.89
N SER A 492 7.89 -5.49 3.38
CA SER A 492 8.32 -4.80 2.15
C SER A 492 9.71 -4.16 2.29
N VAL A 493 10.03 -3.58 3.44
CA VAL A 493 11.34 -2.97 3.70
C VAL A 493 12.40 -4.03 3.99
N ALA A 494 12.04 -5.08 4.74
CA ALA A 494 12.97 -6.15 5.09
C ALA A 494 13.42 -6.97 3.87
N LEU A 495 12.49 -7.28 2.95
CA LEU A 495 12.71 -8.15 1.80
C LEU A 495 13.22 -7.43 0.54
N LEU A 496 13.58 -6.15 0.63
CA LEU A 496 14.05 -5.36 -0.52
C LEU A 496 15.25 -5.99 -1.25
N ASP A 497 16.17 -6.63 -0.53
CA ASP A 497 17.35 -7.27 -1.12
C ASP A 497 17.07 -8.70 -1.64
N VAL A 498 15.86 -9.23 -1.42
CA VAL A 498 15.47 -10.59 -1.79
C VAL A 498 14.77 -10.57 -3.15
N GLY A 499 15.19 -11.47 -4.05
CA GLY A 499 14.53 -11.62 -5.36
C GLY A 499 14.51 -10.34 -6.20
N ARG A 500 15.55 -9.50 -6.12
CA ARG A 500 15.63 -8.19 -6.80
C ARG A 500 14.52 -7.20 -6.41
N GLY A 501 14.02 -7.29 -5.18
CA GLY A 501 12.93 -6.45 -4.69
C GLY A 501 11.53 -6.94 -5.09
N ARG A 502 11.39 -8.01 -5.89
CA ARG A 502 10.07 -8.53 -6.29
C ARG A 502 9.17 -8.85 -5.10
N TRP A 503 9.73 -9.48 -4.06
CA TRP A 503 9.00 -9.77 -2.82
C TRP A 503 8.65 -8.51 -2.03
N SER A 504 9.52 -7.50 -2.06
CA SER A 504 9.24 -6.19 -1.45
C SER A 504 8.01 -5.53 -2.06
N TRP A 505 7.94 -5.48 -3.39
CA TRP A 505 6.79 -4.93 -4.12
C TRP A 505 5.50 -5.74 -3.93
N LEU A 506 5.59 -7.07 -3.86
CA LEU A 506 4.44 -7.93 -3.55
C LEU A 506 3.92 -7.69 -2.12
N CYS A 507 4.81 -7.58 -1.13
CA CYS A 507 4.41 -7.25 0.24
C CYS A 507 3.79 -5.85 0.32
N TRP A 508 4.38 -4.86 -0.35
CA TRP A 508 3.81 -3.51 -0.42
C TRP A 508 2.40 -3.51 -1.04
N ALA A 509 2.23 -4.19 -2.18
CA ALA A 509 0.93 -4.32 -2.83
C ALA A 509 -0.09 -5.05 -1.95
N ALA A 510 0.31 -6.10 -1.23
CA ALA A 510 -0.53 -6.76 -0.23
C ALA A 510 -0.97 -5.79 0.87
N GLY A 511 -0.07 -4.91 1.33
CA GLY A 511 -0.39 -3.83 2.27
C GLY A 511 -1.44 -2.88 1.70
N VAL A 512 -1.29 -2.41 0.46
CA VAL A 512 -2.29 -1.55 -0.21
C VAL A 512 -3.65 -2.25 -0.31
N MET A 513 -3.65 -3.58 -0.52
CA MET A 513 -4.88 -4.39 -0.54
C MET A 513 -5.49 -4.66 0.83
N VAL A 514 -4.77 -4.43 1.93
CA VAL A 514 -5.35 -4.33 3.27
C VAL A 514 -5.95 -2.94 3.47
N LYS A 515 -5.18 -1.89 3.14
CA LYS A 515 -5.55 -0.49 3.33
C LYS A 515 -4.70 0.46 2.46
N PRO A 516 -5.26 1.52 1.85
CA PRO A 516 -4.51 2.42 0.96
C PRO A 516 -3.31 3.10 1.64
N GLN A 517 -3.32 3.23 2.97
CA GLN A 517 -2.27 3.83 3.78
C GLN A 517 -0.87 3.23 3.54
N ALA A 518 -0.73 1.98 3.06
CA ALA A 518 0.59 1.44 2.70
C ALA A 518 1.32 2.23 1.59
N ILE A 519 0.62 3.11 0.85
CA ILE A 519 1.19 4.00 -0.17
C ILE A 519 2.34 4.87 0.37
N ILE A 520 2.40 5.14 1.69
CA ILE A 520 3.44 5.91 2.37
C ILE A 520 4.85 5.41 2.02
N LEU A 521 5.04 4.11 1.83
CA LEU A 521 6.35 3.52 1.53
C LEU A 521 6.73 3.55 0.05
N ALA A 522 5.80 3.85 -0.84
CA ALA A 522 6.02 3.77 -2.29
C ALA A 522 7.22 4.61 -2.77
N PRO A 523 7.40 5.88 -2.34
CA PRO A 523 8.56 6.68 -2.75
C PRO A 523 9.89 6.04 -2.36
N LEU A 524 9.99 5.49 -1.15
CA LEU A 524 11.19 4.85 -0.64
C LEU A 524 11.52 3.55 -1.39
N LEU A 525 10.52 2.68 -1.57
CA LEU A 525 10.69 1.43 -2.29
C LEU A 525 11.07 1.69 -3.75
N TYR A 526 10.47 2.71 -4.36
CA TYR A 526 10.80 3.16 -5.71
C TYR A 526 12.27 3.55 -5.83
N VAL A 527 12.76 4.51 -5.02
CA VAL A 527 14.15 5.00 -5.17
C VAL A 527 15.18 3.94 -4.79
N LEU A 528 14.91 3.14 -3.75
CA LEU A 528 15.85 2.12 -3.30
C LEU A 528 15.88 0.90 -4.22
N THR A 529 14.73 0.49 -4.79
CA THR A 529 14.72 -0.57 -5.80
C THR A 529 15.52 -0.14 -7.02
N LEU A 530 15.34 1.09 -7.50
CA LEU A 530 16.10 1.62 -8.62
C LEU A 530 17.61 1.68 -8.30
N ARG A 531 17.98 2.14 -7.11
CA ARG A 531 19.39 2.21 -6.68
C ARG A 531 20.04 0.84 -6.52
N ARG A 532 19.31 -0.16 -6.01
CA ARG A 532 19.83 -1.51 -5.71
C ARG A 532 19.76 -2.48 -6.88
N HIS A 533 18.67 -2.43 -7.64
CA HIS A 533 18.30 -3.42 -8.65
C HIS A 533 18.05 -2.83 -10.05
N GLY A 534 18.25 -1.52 -10.22
CA GLY A 534 18.11 -0.81 -11.49
C GLY A 534 16.68 -0.75 -12.02
N ALA A 535 16.54 -0.23 -13.25
CA ALA A 535 15.25 -0.16 -13.95
C ALA A 535 14.59 -1.54 -14.09
N ARG A 536 15.39 -2.60 -14.22
CA ARG A 536 14.88 -3.97 -14.32
C ARG A 536 14.16 -4.42 -13.05
N GLY A 537 14.74 -4.22 -11.88
CA GLY A 537 14.09 -4.56 -10.61
C GLY A 537 12.81 -3.74 -10.40
N LEU A 538 12.84 -2.46 -10.78
CA LEU A 538 11.67 -1.58 -10.68
C LEU A 538 10.52 -2.04 -11.58
N VAL A 539 10.79 -2.34 -12.85
CA VAL A 539 9.77 -2.83 -13.80
C VAL A 539 9.24 -4.19 -13.37
N GLU A 540 10.10 -5.14 -13.00
CA GLU A 540 9.67 -6.48 -12.55
C GLU A 540 8.84 -6.41 -11.25
N GLY A 541 9.28 -5.62 -10.27
CA GLY A 541 8.57 -5.42 -9.01
C GLY A 541 7.24 -4.69 -9.20
N GLY A 542 7.25 -3.59 -9.95
CA GLY A 542 6.05 -2.81 -10.27
C GLY A 542 5.01 -3.62 -11.05
N ALA A 543 5.43 -4.45 -12.01
CA ALA A 543 4.53 -5.33 -12.75
C ALA A 543 3.88 -6.39 -11.84
N LEU A 544 4.65 -6.98 -10.91
CA LEU A 544 4.11 -7.94 -9.94
C LEU A 544 3.12 -7.29 -8.97
N ALA A 545 3.44 -6.08 -8.48
CA ALA A 545 2.52 -5.31 -7.64
C ALA A 545 1.21 -4.97 -8.37
N ALA A 546 1.31 -4.47 -9.61
CA ALA A 546 0.14 -4.17 -10.44
C ALA A 546 -0.70 -5.42 -10.72
N GLY A 547 -0.05 -6.57 -10.99
CA GLY A 547 -0.72 -7.85 -11.18
C GLY A 547 -1.48 -8.32 -9.94
N LEU A 548 -0.87 -8.23 -8.75
CA LEU A 548 -1.52 -8.60 -7.49
C LEU A 548 -2.73 -7.70 -7.19
N ILE A 549 -2.57 -6.38 -7.35
CA ILE A 549 -3.65 -5.40 -7.14
C ILE A 549 -4.80 -5.68 -8.11
N SER A 550 -4.50 -5.88 -9.39
CA SER A 550 -5.50 -6.16 -10.41
C SER A 550 -6.25 -7.46 -10.10
N LEU A 551 -5.54 -8.53 -9.74
CA LEU A 551 -6.14 -9.82 -9.39
C LEU A 551 -7.04 -9.70 -8.15
N ALA A 552 -6.61 -8.97 -7.12
CA ALA A 552 -7.39 -8.76 -5.91
C ALA A 552 -8.61 -7.85 -6.15
N CYS A 553 -8.53 -6.92 -7.09
CA CYS A 553 -9.65 -6.02 -7.42
C CYS A 553 -10.65 -6.65 -8.40
N ALA A 554 -10.20 -7.57 -9.26
CA ALA A 554 -10.98 -8.12 -10.36
C ALA A 554 -12.36 -8.65 -9.94
N PRO A 555 -12.52 -9.46 -8.86
CA PRO A 555 -13.83 -9.94 -8.46
C PRO A 555 -14.83 -8.82 -8.14
N PHE A 556 -14.37 -7.71 -7.55
CA PHE A 556 -15.24 -6.57 -7.21
C PHE A 556 -15.65 -5.78 -8.45
N VAL A 557 -14.73 -5.59 -9.40
CA VAL A 557 -15.05 -4.91 -10.67
C VAL A 557 -16.06 -5.74 -11.47
N LEU A 558 -15.84 -7.05 -11.57
CA LEU A 558 -16.70 -7.96 -12.36
C LEU A 558 -18.13 -8.08 -11.81
N ILE A 559 -18.33 -7.91 -10.50
CA ILE A 559 -19.67 -7.93 -9.88
C ILE A 559 -20.30 -6.53 -9.75
N GLY A 560 -19.76 -5.52 -10.43
CA GLY A 560 -20.31 -4.16 -10.42
C GLY A 560 -19.97 -3.30 -9.19
N GLN A 561 -19.09 -3.77 -8.30
CA GLN A 561 -18.64 -3.04 -7.11
C GLN A 561 -17.41 -2.15 -7.36
N GLY A 562 -17.12 -1.84 -8.62
CA GLY A 562 -16.08 -0.87 -9.00
C GLY A 562 -16.25 0.51 -8.33
N PRO A 563 -17.45 1.11 -8.25
CA PRO A 563 -17.66 2.39 -7.56
C PRO A 563 -17.31 2.33 -6.06
N GLY A 564 -17.72 1.26 -5.36
CA GLY A 564 -17.39 1.05 -3.96
C GLY A 564 -15.89 0.87 -3.73
N LEU A 565 -15.23 0.10 -4.59
CA LEU A 565 -13.77 -0.07 -4.57
C LEU A 565 -13.04 1.25 -4.80
N TYR A 566 -13.51 2.07 -5.75
CA TYR A 566 -12.95 3.39 -5.98
C TYR A 566 -13.16 4.33 -4.78
N GLN A 567 -14.33 4.27 -4.13
CA GLN A 567 -14.60 5.03 -2.91
C GLN A 567 -13.68 4.60 -1.77
N ALA A 568 -13.43 3.31 -1.59
CA ALA A 568 -12.50 2.80 -0.58
C ALA A 568 -11.05 3.23 -0.85
N ALA A 569 -10.62 3.25 -2.12
CA ALA A 569 -9.26 3.60 -2.49
C ALA A 569 -9.00 5.11 -2.51
N ALA A 570 -9.83 5.88 -3.21
CA ALA A 570 -9.63 7.32 -3.44
C ALA A 570 -10.39 8.21 -2.44
N GLY A 571 -11.50 7.71 -1.89
CA GLY A 571 -12.33 8.44 -0.92
C GLY A 571 -11.80 8.38 0.51
N ALA A 572 -10.63 7.78 0.74
CA ALA A 572 -9.96 7.81 2.04
C ALA A 572 -9.54 9.25 2.42
N VAL A 573 -9.09 10.03 1.44
CA VAL A 573 -8.82 11.47 1.61
C VAL A 573 -10.14 12.23 1.51
N GLY A 574 -10.43 13.08 2.50
CA GLY A 574 -11.68 13.83 2.56
C GLY A 574 -12.80 13.11 3.29
N ARG A 575 -12.59 11.88 3.76
CA ARG A 575 -13.58 11.14 4.57
C ARG A 575 -13.83 11.83 5.92
N PHE A 576 -12.79 12.40 6.51
CA PHE A 576 -12.84 13.16 7.75
C PHE A 576 -12.20 14.51 7.49
N PRO A 577 -12.88 15.47 6.84
CA PRO A 577 -12.30 16.72 6.34
C PRO A 577 -12.04 17.73 7.46
N GLN A 578 -11.33 17.29 8.51
CA GLN A 578 -10.97 18.03 9.71
C GLN A 578 -9.46 18.19 9.80
N VAL A 579 -9.02 19.32 10.37
CA VAL A 579 -7.61 19.65 10.57
C VAL A 579 -6.92 18.56 11.40
N THR A 580 -7.55 18.12 12.48
CA THR A 580 -7.11 16.97 13.28
C THR A 580 -8.30 16.08 13.63
N ASN A 581 -8.04 14.77 13.77
CA ASN A 581 -9.01 13.80 14.27
C ASN A 581 -8.44 13.13 15.52
N ARG A 582 -8.25 13.95 16.56
CA ARG A 582 -7.65 13.58 17.87
C ARG A 582 -6.20 13.08 17.78
N ALA A 583 -5.48 13.44 16.73
CA ALA A 583 -4.05 13.15 16.67
C ALA A 583 -3.25 14.27 17.32
N TYR A 584 -2.53 13.98 18.40
CA TYR A 584 -1.56 14.91 19.02
C TYR A 584 -0.33 15.07 18.13
N ASN A 585 -0.48 15.84 17.04
CA ASN A 585 0.52 16.10 16.00
C ASN A 585 0.59 17.59 15.65
N LEU A 586 1.21 17.97 14.52
CA LEU A 586 1.32 19.36 14.08
C LEU A 586 -0.04 20.08 14.07
N TRP A 587 -1.09 19.39 13.64
CA TRP A 587 -2.42 19.97 13.47
C TRP A 587 -3.18 20.13 14.79
N TRP A 588 -2.84 19.34 15.81
CA TRP A 588 -3.30 19.60 17.18
C TRP A 588 -2.82 20.95 17.70
N LEU A 589 -1.61 21.38 17.33
CA LEU A 589 -1.08 22.69 17.73
C LEU A 589 -1.84 23.86 17.08
N VAL A 590 -2.60 23.58 16.01
CA VAL A 590 -3.38 24.58 15.25
C VAL A 590 -4.83 24.60 15.73
N ALA A 591 -5.45 23.43 15.83
CA ALA A 591 -6.89 23.31 16.06
C ALA A 591 -7.27 22.82 17.47
N GLU A 592 -6.34 22.20 18.20
CA GLU A 592 -6.63 21.45 19.42
C GLU A 592 -7.80 20.46 19.17
N ASP A 593 -8.83 20.45 20.01
CA ASP A 593 -10.02 19.60 19.84
C ASP A 593 -11.15 20.29 19.05
N LYS A 594 -10.88 21.45 18.42
CA LYS A 594 -11.91 22.20 17.69
C LYS A 594 -12.21 21.53 16.33
N PRO A 595 -13.49 21.40 15.94
CA PRO A 595 -13.88 20.77 14.67
C PRO A 595 -13.68 21.74 13.48
N ILE A 596 -12.43 22.03 13.15
CA ILE A 596 -12.06 22.94 12.05
C ILE A 596 -11.93 22.14 10.76
N SER A 597 -12.56 22.61 9.68
CA SER A 597 -12.39 22.01 8.36
C SER A 597 -10.97 22.17 7.83
N ASP A 598 -10.38 21.12 7.27
CA ASP A 598 -9.04 21.19 6.65
C ASP A 598 -9.02 21.84 5.26
N LEU A 599 -10.18 22.26 4.76
CA LEU A 599 -10.33 23.05 3.54
C LEU A 599 -10.17 24.56 3.79
N VAL A 600 -10.18 24.99 5.05
CA VAL A 600 -9.86 26.39 5.41
C VAL A 600 -8.50 26.76 4.84
N GLN A 601 -8.46 27.93 4.20
CA GLN A 601 -7.27 28.43 3.52
C GLN A 601 -6.49 29.44 4.37
N VAL A 602 -5.18 29.36 4.29
CA VAL A 602 -4.23 30.33 4.83
C VAL A 602 -3.26 30.69 3.70
N ALA A 603 -3.14 31.99 3.40
CA ALA A 603 -2.33 32.50 2.28
C ALA A 603 -2.63 31.80 0.92
N GLY A 604 -3.91 31.50 0.64
CA GLY A 604 -4.36 30.87 -0.60
C GLY A 604 -4.15 29.34 -0.66
N LEU A 605 -3.65 28.70 0.39
CA LEU A 605 -3.49 27.24 0.48
C LEU A 605 -4.36 26.67 1.60
N SER A 606 -5.09 25.60 1.32
CA SER A 606 -5.82 24.87 2.37
C SER A 606 -4.86 24.18 3.35
N TYR A 607 -5.27 23.97 4.60
CA TYR A 607 -4.50 23.15 5.56
C TYR A 607 -4.16 21.77 4.99
N ARG A 608 -5.10 21.15 4.27
CA ARG A 608 -4.87 19.90 3.55
C ARG A 608 -3.72 20.01 2.52
N SER A 609 -3.72 21.06 1.71
CA SER A 609 -2.68 21.32 0.71
C SER A 609 -1.30 21.53 1.35
N ILE A 610 -1.25 22.28 2.45
CA ILE A 610 -0.03 22.49 3.23
C ILE A 610 0.49 21.14 3.76
N GLY A 611 -0.38 20.33 4.35
CA GLY A 611 -0.02 19.01 4.86
C GLY A 611 0.56 18.09 3.78
N PHE A 612 -0.03 18.07 2.58
CA PHE A 612 0.52 17.32 1.45
C PHE A 612 1.91 17.82 1.02
N GLY A 613 2.11 19.15 0.96
CA GLY A 613 3.41 19.74 0.66
C GLY A 613 4.48 19.34 1.67
N LEU A 614 4.15 19.36 2.96
CA LEU A 614 5.06 18.95 4.04
C LEU A 614 5.40 17.46 3.97
N VAL A 615 4.43 16.58 3.74
CA VAL A 615 4.68 15.14 3.55
C VAL A 615 5.58 14.89 2.34
N ALA A 616 5.35 15.58 1.22
CA ALA A 616 6.18 15.45 0.03
C ALA A 616 7.63 15.88 0.30
N LEU A 617 7.83 16.98 1.03
CA LEU A 617 9.15 17.45 1.45
C LEU A 617 9.86 16.43 2.35
N ALA A 618 9.19 15.95 3.40
CA ALA A 618 9.75 14.93 4.29
C ALA A 618 10.10 13.64 3.54
N ALA A 619 9.25 13.23 2.59
CA ALA A 619 9.52 12.06 1.76
C ALA A 619 10.73 12.24 0.85
N CYS A 620 10.90 13.43 0.26
CA CYS A 620 12.09 13.77 -0.50
C CYS A 620 13.35 13.70 0.36
N LEU A 621 13.34 14.32 1.55
CA LEU A 621 14.48 14.31 2.47
C LEU A 621 14.85 12.89 2.94
N ALA A 622 13.87 12.06 3.29
CA ALA A 622 14.08 10.67 3.70
C ALA A 622 14.62 9.82 2.54
N CYS A 623 14.06 9.97 1.33
CA CYS A 623 14.53 9.26 0.14
C CYS A 623 15.96 9.65 -0.26
N LEU A 624 16.29 10.94 -0.22
CA LEU A 624 17.63 11.44 -0.53
C LEU A 624 18.67 10.92 0.47
N ALA A 625 18.37 10.92 1.77
CA ALA A 625 19.25 10.31 2.77
C ALA A 625 19.42 8.80 2.54
N ALA A 626 18.33 8.07 2.31
CA ALA A 626 18.38 6.63 2.04
C ALA A 626 19.17 6.30 0.76
N LEU A 627 19.16 7.17 -0.24
CA LEU A 627 19.95 7.02 -1.46
C LEU A 627 21.47 7.20 -1.23
N ARG A 628 21.87 8.02 -0.25
CA ARG A 628 23.28 8.14 0.16
C ARG A 628 23.77 6.85 0.82
N ARG A 629 22.91 6.22 1.63
CA ARG A 629 23.24 5.00 2.39
C ARG A 629 22.15 3.94 2.20
N PRO A 630 22.17 3.16 1.10
CA PRO A 630 21.04 2.28 0.78
C PRO A 630 20.98 1.00 1.65
N GLY A 631 21.75 0.92 2.75
CA GLY A 631 21.87 -0.22 3.66
C GLY A 631 20.58 -0.57 4.41
N GLY A 632 20.50 -1.79 4.94
CA GLY A 632 19.35 -2.30 5.71
C GLY A 632 18.88 -1.39 6.86
N PRO A 633 19.78 -0.95 7.74
CA PRO A 633 19.43 -0.06 8.86
C PRO A 633 18.94 1.31 8.39
N SER A 634 19.62 1.91 7.41
CA SER A 634 19.25 3.22 6.88
C SER A 634 17.90 3.20 6.14
N ARG A 635 17.58 2.13 5.39
CA ARG A 635 16.24 1.99 4.79
C ARG A 635 15.14 1.83 5.84
N ALA A 636 15.44 1.16 6.96
CA ALA A 636 14.49 1.05 8.07
C ALA A 636 14.30 2.39 8.77
N ALA A 637 15.36 3.17 9.00
CA ALA A 637 15.27 4.53 9.51
C ALA A 637 14.45 5.45 8.59
N ALA A 638 14.65 5.38 7.27
CA ALA A 638 13.88 6.13 6.29
C ALA A 638 12.40 5.75 6.30
N ALA A 639 12.08 4.44 6.39
CA ALA A 639 10.71 3.96 6.50
C ALA A 639 10.04 4.43 7.80
N ALA A 640 10.79 4.43 8.91
CA ALA A 640 10.31 4.97 10.18
C ALA A 640 10.02 6.48 10.08
N ALA A 641 10.92 7.25 9.47
CA ALA A 641 10.74 8.70 9.27
C ALA A 641 9.54 9.00 8.38
N LEU A 642 9.31 8.22 7.32
CA LEU A 642 8.13 8.34 6.47
C LEU A 642 6.83 8.02 7.20
N ALA A 643 6.81 6.94 7.99
CA ALA A 643 5.65 6.58 8.80
C ALA A 643 5.35 7.67 9.86
N MET A 644 6.40 8.24 10.47
CA MET A 644 6.24 9.35 11.41
C MET A 644 5.81 10.64 10.70
N ALA A 645 6.34 10.95 9.51
CA ALA A 645 5.92 12.08 8.70
C ALA A 645 4.43 11.98 8.32
N PHE A 646 3.95 10.79 7.98
CA PHE A 646 2.53 10.54 7.73
C PHE A 646 1.66 10.77 8.96
N PHE A 647 2.15 10.50 10.17
CA PHE A 647 1.42 10.84 11.39
C PHE A 647 1.43 12.34 11.68
N VAL A 648 2.57 13.01 11.47
CA VAL A 648 2.78 14.39 11.93
C VAL A 648 2.21 15.44 10.98
N LEU A 649 2.39 15.26 9.68
CA LEU A 649 2.32 16.35 8.69
C LEU A 649 1.00 16.49 7.92
N PRO A 650 0.26 15.42 7.52
CA PRO A 650 -1.03 15.57 6.85
C PRO A 650 -2.17 15.77 7.85
N THR A 651 -3.25 16.41 7.39
CA THR A 651 -4.52 16.53 8.13
C THR A 651 -5.30 15.21 8.11
N GLN A 652 -6.43 15.13 8.82
CA GLN A 652 -7.31 13.94 8.86
C GLN A 652 -6.68 12.68 9.48
N ILE A 653 -5.61 12.85 10.26
CA ILE A 653 -4.90 11.75 10.91
C ILE A 653 -5.54 11.41 12.25
N HIS A 654 -5.61 10.11 12.52
CA HIS A 654 -6.12 9.53 13.77
C HIS A 654 -5.02 9.38 14.84
N GLU A 655 -5.45 9.37 16.09
CA GLU A 655 -4.68 9.24 17.34
C GLU A 655 -3.70 8.06 17.40
N ARG A 656 -3.92 7.04 16.57
CA ARG A 656 -3.16 5.78 16.60
C ARG A 656 -2.08 5.66 15.54
N TYR A 657 -2.00 6.55 14.55
CA TYR A 657 -1.16 6.33 13.37
C TYR A 657 0.35 6.46 13.62
N SER A 658 0.78 7.07 14.73
CA SER A 658 2.20 7.10 15.14
C SER A 658 2.78 5.70 15.36
N PHE A 659 1.92 4.71 15.64
CA PHE A 659 2.25 3.30 15.72
C PHE A 659 3.04 2.78 14.51
N PHE A 660 2.76 3.25 13.28
CA PHE A 660 3.40 2.73 12.07
C PHE A 660 4.93 2.91 12.06
N ALA A 661 5.47 3.87 12.81
CA ALA A 661 6.92 4.09 12.88
C ALA A 661 7.65 3.04 13.74
N LEU A 662 6.97 2.47 14.76
CA LEU A 662 7.56 1.62 15.78
C LEU A 662 8.27 0.36 15.23
N PRO A 663 7.65 -0.46 14.36
CA PRO A 663 8.33 -1.66 13.87
C PRO A 663 9.53 -1.33 12.96
N PHE A 664 9.52 -0.20 12.25
CA PHE A 664 10.67 0.23 11.44
C PHE A 664 11.84 0.72 12.29
N LEU A 665 11.57 1.41 13.39
CA LEU A 665 12.60 1.77 14.36
C LEU A 665 13.25 0.54 14.98
N LEU A 666 12.49 -0.53 15.23
CA LEU A 666 13.03 -1.79 15.71
C LEU A 666 13.85 -2.54 14.65
N LEU A 667 13.45 -2.48 13.36
CA LEU A 667 14.31 -2.96 12.27
C LEU A 667 15.64 -2.19 12.22
N CYS A 668 15.62 -0.87 12.44
CA CYS A 668 16.84 -0.06 12.53
C CYS A 668 17.66 -0.41 13.77
N ALA A 669 16.99 -0.62 14.91
CA ALA A 669 17.58 -0.98 16.20
C ALA A 669 18.29 -2.34 16.19
N ALA A 670 18.06 -3.18 15.17
CA ALA A 670 18.83 -4.39 14.97
C ALA A 670 20.32 -4.13 14.68
N ALA A 671 20.65 -3.00 14.03
CA ALA A 671 22.03 -2.61 13.74
C ALA A 671 22.49 -1.41 14.58
N ASP A 672 21.62 -0.43 14.83
CA ASP A 672 21.95 0.75 15.64
C ASP A 672 20.96 0.99 16.79
N LEU A 673 21.38 0.75 18.04
CA LEU A 673 20.53 0.87 19.23
C LEU A 673 20.09 2.32 19.51
N ARG A 674 20.72 3.34 18.90
CA ARG A 674 20.26 4.73 19.02
C ARG A 674 18.82 4.91 18.52
N ALA A 675 18.37 4.05 17.59
CA ALA A 675 16.98 4.01 17.15
C ALA A 675 15.98 3.66 18.27
N LEU A 676 16.43 3.12 19.41
CA LEU A 676 15.59 2.89 20.58
C LEU A 676 15.16 4.19 21.28
N VAL A 677 15.88 5.29 21.09
CA VAL A 677 15.51 6.60 21.66
C VAL A 677 14.21 7.12 21.04
N PRO A 678 14.10 7.36 19.71
CA PRO A 678 12.82 7.75 19.12
C PRO A 678 11.75 6.67 19.27
N PHE A 679 12.13 5.38 19.35
CA PHE A 679 11.16 4.30 19.61
C PHE A 679 10.48 4.46 20.98
N GLY A 680 11.27 4.65 22.04
CA GLY A 680 10.75 4.84 23.39
C GLY A 680 9.88 6.10 23.50
N LEU A 681 10.35 7.20 22.91
CA LEU A 681 9.60 8.46 22.88
C LEU A 681 8.26 8.30 22.13
N ILE A 682 8.25 7.69 20.95
CA ILE A 682 7.02 7.45 20.18
C ILE A 682 6.10 6.47 20.91
N ALA A 683 6.64 5.44 21.56
CA ALA A 683 5.82 4.51 22.33
C ALA A 683 5.08 5.22 23.47
N ILE A 684 5.76 6.14 24.17
CA ILE A 684 5.15 6.97 25.23
C ILE A 684 4.11 7.92 24.62
N THR A 685 4.48 8.71 23.60
CA THR A 685 3.57 9.69 23.01
C THR A 685 2.34 9.04 22.38
N ALA A 686 2.50 7.91 21.70
CA ALA A 686 1.40 7.13 21.13
C ALA A 686 0.47 6.57 22.22
N THR A 687 1.02 6.12 23.35
CA THR A 687 0.22 5.64 24.48
C THR A 687 -0.61 6.77 25.07
N VAL A 688 0.00 7.93 25.33
CA VAL A 688 -0.71 9.10 25.85
C VAL A 688 -1.77 9.60 24.87
N ASN A 689 -1.48 9.58 23.56
CA ASN A 689 -2.43 9.97 22.52
C ASN A 689 -3.66 9.06 22.52
N ILE A 690 -3.47 7.73 22.50
CA ILE A 690 -4.57 6.76 22.52
C ILE A 690 -5.40 6.88 23.81
N VAL A 691 -4.74 6.95 24.98
CA VAL A 691 -5.45 7.04 26.28
C VAL A 691 -6.18 8.38 26.42
N GLY A 692 -5.61 9.48 25.94
CA GLY A 692 -6.25 10.79 25.97
C GLY A 692 -7.43 10.92 25.00
N ALA A 693 -7.30 10.35 23.79
CA ALA A 693 -8.32 10.41 22.75
C ALA A 693 -9.51 9.46 23.00
N ILE A 694 -9.32 8.37 23.76
CA ILE A 694 -10.30 7.30 23.92
C ILE A 694 -10.54 6.98 25.40
N PRO A 695 -11.75 7.24 25.93
CA PRO A 695 -12.04 7.09 27.37
C PRO A 695 -12.14 5.64 27.86
N GLY A 696 -12.04 4.64 26.98
CA GLY A 696 -12.40 3.25 27.29
C GLY A 696 -11.33 2.39 27.97
N PHE A 697 -10.06 2.84 28.08
CA PHE A 697 -9.01 2.02 28.70
C PHE A 697 -8.83 2.36 30.19
N VAL A 698 -8.46 3.61 30.49
CA VAL A 698 -8.31 4.14 31.85
C VAL A 698 -9.00 5.50 31.90
N PRO A 699 -10.31 5.56 32.24
CA PRO A 699 -11.10 6.80 32.17
C PRO A 699 -10.52 7.94 33.03
N ASP A 700 -9.97 7.63 34.20
CA ASP A 700 -9.37 8.65 35.08
C ASP A 700 -8.13 9.28 34.46
N ALA A 701 -7.24 8.46 33.89
CA ALA A 701 -6.07 8.93 33.19
C ALA A 701 -6.48 9.77 31.98
N GLN A 702 -7.50 9.36 31.22
CA GLN A 702 -8.02 10.12 30.10
C GLN A 702 -8.47 11.53 30.53
N ARG A 703 -9.25 11.63 31.60
CA ARG A 703 -9.72 12.92 32.13
C ARG A 703 -8.57 13.83 32.57
N VAL A 704 -7.55 13.26 33.21
CA VAL A 704 -6.34 14.00 33.61
C VAL A 704 -5.57 14.48 32.38
N ILE A 705 -5.38 13.63 31.38
CA ILE A 705 -4.67 13.97 30.14
C ILE A 705 -5.36 15.15 29.44
N VAL A 706 -6.66 15.04 29.15
CA VAL A 706 -7.40 16.04 28.37
C VAL A 706 -7.51 17.39 29.10
N ARG A 707 -7.52 17.40 30.44
CA ARG A 707 -7.55 18.64 31.24
C ARG A 707 -6.19 19.28 31.47
N SER A 708 -5.12 18.62 31.03
CA SER A 708 -3.74 19.10 31.21
C SER A 708 -3.17 19.67 29.91
N SER A 709 -1.97 20.24 29.97
CA SER A 709 -1.21 20.65 28.78
C SER A 709 -0.56 19.48 28.03
N LEU A 710 -0.73 18.24 28.52
CA LEU A 710 -0.05 17.06 27.99
C LEU A 710 -0.35 16.78 26.51
N PRO A 711 -1.58 16.92 25.97
CA PRO A 711 -1.84 16.78 24.54
C PRO A 711 -0.95 17.69 23.68
N THR A 712 -0.82 18.96 24.08
CA THR A 712 0.00 19.96 23.39
C THR A 712 1.49 19.66 23.52
N VAL A 713 1.95 19.24 24.70
CA VAL A 713 3.35 18.81 24.92
C VAL A 713 3.68 17.59 24.04
N VAL A 714 2.77 16.61 23.97
CA VAL A 714 2.92 15.42 23.13
C VAL A 714 2.94 15.78 21.65
N ALA A 715 2.11 16.72 21.22
CA ALA A 715 2.12 17.22 19.85
C ALA A 715 3.47 17.86 19.48
N TRP A 716 4.02 18.74 20.32
CA TRP A 716 5.36 19.30 20.14
C TRP A 716 6.45 18.22 20.14
N ALA A 717 6.37 17.26 21.04
CA ALA A 717 7.31 16.14 21.10
C ALA A 717 7.29 15.32 19.80
N ASN A 718 6.12 15.03 19.24
CA ASN A 718 6.00 14.29 17.98
C ASN A 718 6.60 15.06 16.78
N VAL A 719 6.43 16.39 16.73
CA VAL A 719 7.10 17.25 15.73
C VAL A 719 8.63 17.20 15.91
N ALA A 720 9.12 17.37 17.14
CA ALA A 720 10.54 17.33 17.46
C ALA A 720 11.18 15.97 17.15
N ILE A 721 10.50 14.86 17.44
CA ILE A 721 10.95 13.50 17.12
C ILE A 721 11.12 13.34 15.60
N LEU A 722 10.15 13.77 14.79
CA LEU A 722 10.25 13.69 13.33
C LEU A 722 11.46 14.49 12.81
N ILE A 723 11.61 15.74 13.27
CA ILE A 723 12.73 16.60 12.89
C ILE A 723 14.05 15.95 13.30
N GLY A 724 14.15 15.45 14.53
CA GLY A 724 15.34 14.74 15.03
C GLY A 724 15.68 13.50 14.22
N MET A 725 14.67 12.70 13.82
CA MET A 725 14.88 11.55 12.94
C MET A 725 15.42 11.96 11.57
N LEU A 726 14.85 13.02 10.96
CA LEU A 726 15.33 13.54 9.69
C LEU A 726 16.76 14.10 9.80
N ILE A 727 17.08 14.84 10.87
CA ILE A 727 18.43 15.35 11.11
C ILE A 727 19.41 14.20 11.30
N PHE A 728 19.09 13.21 12.14
CA PHE A 728 19.97 12.08 12.43
C PHE A 728 20.36 11.32 11.15
N MET A 729 19.41 11.10 10.23
CA MET A 729 19.66 10.46 8.94
C MET A 729 20.67 11.22 8.05
N TRP A 730 20.85 12.53 8.27
CA TRP A 730 21.73 13.39 7.49
C TRP A 730 23.02 13.78 8.23
N ALA A 731 22.99 13.78 9.57
CA ALA A 731 24.09 14.22 10.42
C ALA A 731 25.21 13.18 10.55
N GLU A 732 24.90 11.89 10.44
CA GLU A 732 25.94 10.88 10.38
C GLU A 732 26.75 11.05 9.09
N ARG A 733 27.90 11.71 9.19
CA ARG A 733 28.93 11.73 8.14
C ARG A 733 29.84 10.51 8.27
N ASP A 734 30.56 10.27 7.20
CA ASP A 734 31.43 9.12 6.98
C ASP A 734 32.56 9.10 8.03
N GLU A 735 32.47 8.20 9.00
CA GLU A 735 33.69 7.61 9.55
C GLU A 735 34.11 6.54 8.54
N CYS A 736 34.94 6.98 7.60
CA CYS A 736 35.64 6.14 6.64
C CYS A 736 36.79 5.40 7.31
#